data_AF-A0A7Y8IHX7-F1
#
_entry.id   AF-A0A7Y8IHX7-F1
#
_cell.length_a   1.000
_cell.length_b   1.000
_cell.length_c   1.000
_cell.angle_alpha   90.00
_cell.angle_beta   90.00
_cell.angle_gamma   90.00
#
_symmetry.space_group_name_H-M   'P 1'
#
loop_
_entity.id
_entity.type
_entity.pdbx_description
1 polymer ?
#
loop_
_entity_poly.entity_id
_entity_poly.type
_entity_poly.pdbx_seq_one_letter_code
_entity_poly.pdbx_strand_id
1 'polypeptide(L)'
;MAVKDIQNEVYWRFHAFHRFIHLVMMITFVGLALTGLPLKYPDAFWARGLVSLWGGVKAAGLFHRWFAGITFGYFLLHLLWVLYYRFILKGDLLGANSMIPSKKDFQDLLQHIRYFFGKGDPPKFGRFTYWEKFDYWAVFWGIAFIGGSGLLLWFPEFFSRFLPGLFFNIAYTIHSDEALLAMGFIFVVHLYNAHFRSGVFPLDRSIFTGKIEAREMKERHPLEWEHLNQHPEKKAKLRVRKDLLALFLIILLSGLLPSFSSAQGVTEEEIMEAEKKFCWKCHRQPNLNSTEGVMTSILLCMNCHRKKDVEKKVDGKLVSLFIDEKEYGKTIHRRIACIQCHVGIATSPHRTTSMACASCHGFHGEATAHDPHRRVNCEACHHESKEVMRDPKTGSIVLRMVKDGVPIQMTSHRLTDFRDKRACEKCHFEKNQLGAPVRVLPAKSVICIGCHSATIGAGDPISILALLLFGVGIVLTISFWFQGTVGDPSFSTHEKISYIAEKIWQVIFSRRILTLLRVLVVDVLLLRRILKESLSRWTIHSLIYLPLFLRFFIGLVLLFLSKAFPMSPKTAVLLDKNYPPMAFAYDLLGLCIIIGTGAAMMRRFQNRAQKAIPGGQDYIVIGLIGAILITGFLVEGMRILLTGIPAFVAMASFLGYPLSLFLNLFPIRWEGLYPYAWYAHAILTGVLVAYLPFSKMFHILIDPLVFVVKAFSRER
;
A
#
# COMPACT_ATOMS: atom_id res chain seq x y z
N MET A 1 14.93 -55.85 35.05
CA MET A 1 14.02 -54.92 35.77
C MET A 1 12.65 -55.02 35.12
N ALA A 2 11.63 -55.39 35.90
CA ALA A 2 10.31 -55.77 35.40
C ALA A 2 9.50 -54.55 34.92
N VAL A 3 8.70 -54.73 33.87
CA VAL A 3 7.85 -53.71 33.21
C VAL A 3 6.92 -52.93 34.17
N LYS A 4 6.64 -53.47 35.37
CA LYS A 4 5.86 -52.80 36.43
C LYS A 4 6.59 -51.64 37.13
N ASP A 5 7.93 -51.65 37.23
CA ASP A 5 8.68 -50.59 37.94
C ASP A 5 8.75 -49.28 37.12
N ILE A 6 8.65 -49.36 35.79
CA ILE A 6 8.73 -48.20 34.89
C ILE A 6 7.43 -47.38 34.90
N GLN A 7 6.28 -48.01 35.23
CA GLN A 7 4.96 -47.34 35.18
C GLN A 7 4.76 -46.29 36.28
N ASN A 8 5.50 -46.36 37.40
CA ASN A 8 5.35 -45.43 38.52
C ASN A 8 6.48 -44.37 38.61
N GLU A 9 7.44 -44.38 37.68
CA GLU A 9 8.51 -43.37 37.67
C GLU A 9 7.97 -42.03 37.14
N VAL A 10 8.18 -40.95 37.91
CA VAL A 10 7.69 -39.61 37.59
C VAL A 10 8.86 -38.66 37.37
N TYR A 11 8.82 -37.93 36.26
CA TYR A 11 9.83 -36.94 35.88
C TYR A 11 9.33 -35.53 36.17
N TRP A 12 10.25 -34.65 36.60
CA TRP A 12 9.96 -33.23 36.78
C TRP A 12 10.28 -32.47 35.49
N ARG A 13 9.30 -31.82 34.88
CA ARG A 13 9.45 -31.08 33.62
C ARG A 13 9.56 -29.56 33.84
N PHE A 14 8.85 -29.01 34.82
CA PHE A 14 8.79 -27.56 35.07
C PHE A 14 9.15 -27.17 36.49
N HIS A 15 10.01 -26.17 36.62
CA HIS A 15 10.36 -25.55 37.89
C HIS A 15 9.19 -24.71 38.43
N ALA A 16 9.06 -24.58 39.75
CA ALA A 16 7.98 -23.85 40.43
C ALA A 16 7.75 -22.44 39.89
N PHE A 17 8.87 -21.74 39.63
CA PHE A 17 8.88 -20.38 39.09
C PHE A 17 8.15 -20.29 37.75
N HIS A 18 8.41 -21.21 36.81
CA HIS A 18 7.75 -21.20 35.50
C HIS A 18 6.25 -21.49 35.61
N ARG A 19 5.86 -22.40 36.51
CA ARG A 19 4.44 -22.71 36.75
C ARG A 19 3.70 -21.51 37.35
N PHE A 20 4.34 -20.81 38.28
CA PHE A 20 3.80 -19.60 38.88
C PHE A 20 3.61 -18.50 37.84
N ILE A 21 4.65 -18.19 37.05
CA ILE A 21 4.55 -17.20 35.97
C ILE A 21 3.43 -17.58 35.00
N HIS A 22 3.31 -18.86 34.63
CA HIS A 22 2.23 -19.33 33.74
C HIS A 22 0.84 -19.08 34.35
N LEU A 23 0.64 -19.38 35.65
CA LEU A 23 -0.64 -19.16 36.32
C LEU A 23 -1.00 -17.66 36.36
N VAL A 24 -0.05 -16.79 36.71
CA VAL A 24 -0.25 -15.34 36.76
C VAL A 24 -0.54 -14.80 35.36
N MET A 25 0.21 -15.25 34.36
CA MET A 25 0.01 -14.91 32.95
C MET A 25 -1.39 -15.30 32.48
N MET A 26 -1.85 -16.52 32.80
CA MET A 26 -3.18 -16.98 32.42
C MET A 26 -4.30 -16.09 33.00
N ILE A 27 -4.23 -15.78 34.30
CA ILE A 27 -5.24 -14.96 34.98
C ILE A 27 -5.24 -13.53 34.41
N THR A 28 -4.07 -12.92 34.27
CA THR A 28 -3.93 -11.55 33.76
C THR A 28 -4.33 -11.45 32.29
N PHE A 29 -3.99 -12.43 31.45
CA PHE A 29 -4.39 -12.46 30.05
C PHE A 29 -5.91 -12.54 29.88
N VAL A 30 -6.57 -13.42 30.63
CA VAL A 30 -8.04 -13.51 30.64
C VAL A 30 -8.67 -12.21 31.17
N GLY A 31 -8.11 -11.62 32.21
CA GLY A 31 -8.55 -10.32 32.73
C GLY A 31 -8.44 -9.19 31.72
N LEU A 32 -7.31 -9.10 31.00
CA LEU A 32 -7.08 -8.13 29.91
C LEU A 32 -8.08 -8.33 28.77
N ALA A 33 -8.32 -9.58 28.37
CA ALA A 33 -9.30 -9.93 27.34
C ALA A 33 -10.72 -9.50 27.74
N LEU A 34 -11.17 -9.84 28.95
CA LEU A 34 -12.52 -9.55 29.44
C LEU A 34 -12.77 -8.06 29.67
N THR A 35 -11.74 -7.28 29.95
CA THR A 35 -11.84 -5.82 30.11
C THR A 35 -11.66 -5.06 28.79
N GLY A 36 -10.87 -5.59 27.84
CA GLY A 36 -10.60 -4.97 26.55
C GLY A 36 -11.66 -5.25 25.47
N LEU A 37 -12.22 -6.47 25.41
CA LEU A 37 -13.22 -6.85 24.41
C LEU A 37 -14.46 -5.93 24.37
N PRO A 38 -15.05 -5.50 25.50
CA PRO A 38 -16.19 -4.58 25.47
C PRO A 38 -15.86 -3.19 24.91
N LEU A 39 -14.60 -2.75 24.96
CA LEU A 39 -14.17 -1.49 24.35
C LEU A 39 -14.09 -1.61 22.82
N LYS A 40 -13.69 -2.78 22.31
CA LYS A 40 -13.61 -3.05 20.86
C LYS A 40 -14.99 -3.30 20.24
N TYR A 41 -15.89 -3.97 20.98
CA TYR A 41 -17.23 -4.33 20.51
C TYR A 41 -18.33 -3.76 21.41
N PRO A 42 -18.48 -2.43 21.48
CA PRO A 42 -19.44 -1.79 22.39
C PRO A 42 -20.90 -2.14 22.08
N ASP A 43 -21.21 -2.45 20.83
CA ASP A 43 -22.55 -2.80 20.36
C ASP A 43 -22.91 -4.29 20.54
N ALA A 44 -21.95 -5.13 20.95
CA ALA A 44 -22.22 -6.55 21.15
C ALA A 44 -23.14 -6.78 22.35
N PHE A 45 -24.07 -7.73 22.23
CA PHE A 45 -25.10 -7.99 23.25
C PHE A 45 -24.52 -8.33 24.63
N TRP A 46 -23.33 -8.96 24.68
CA TRP A 46 -22.64 -9.33 25.91
C TRP A 46 -21.78 -8.21 26.50
N ALA A 47 -21.44 -7.17 25.73
CA ALA A 47 -20.48 -6.13 26.14
C ALA A 47 -21.01 -5.30 27.32
N ARG A 48 -22.31 -4.96 27.31
CA ARG A 48 -22.96 -4.23 28.41
C ARG A 48 -22.95 -5.03 29.72
N GLY A 49 -23.19 -6.34 29.64
CA GLY A 49 -23.16 -7.24 30.80
C GLY A 49 -21.77 -7.32 31.43
N LEU A 50 -20.72 -7.46 30.61
CA LEU A 50 -19.33 -7.48 31.09
C LEU A 50 -18.90 -6.14 31.71
N VAL A 51 -19.23 -5.01 31.07
CA VAL A 51 -18.90 -3.68 31.62
C VAL A 51 -19.63 -3.45 32.94
N SER A 52 -20.87 -3.90 33.08
CA SER A 52 -21.60 -3.84 34.34
C SER A 52 -20.96 -4.70 35.43
N LEU A 53 -20.49 -5.91 35.08
CA LEU A 53 -19.81 -6.82 36.02
C LEU A 53 -18.54 -6.18 36.61
N TRP A 54 -17.81 -5.41 35.80
CA TRP A 54 -16.61 -4.69 36.25
C TRP A 54 -16.89 -3.41 37.05
N GLY A 55 -18.16 -3.01 37.24
CA GLY A 55 -18.52 -1.76 37.94
C GLY A 55 -18.57 -0.52 37.03
N GLY A 56 -18.74 -0.71 35.72
CA GLY A 56 -18.83 0.36 34.72
C GLY A 56 -17.53 0.62 33.95
N VAL A 57 -17.59 1.50 32.96
CA VAL A 57 -16.48 1.76 32.00
C VAL A 57 -15.21 2.23 32.70
N LYS A 58 -15.34 3.09 33.72
CA LYS A 58 -14.19 3.61 34.48
C LYS A 58 -13.47 2.49 35.25
N ALA A 59 -14.23 1.62 35.90
CA ALA A 59 -13.69 0.50 36.67
C ALA A 59 -13.09 -0.57 35.74
N ALA A 60 -13.74 -0.90 34.62
CA ALA A 60 -13.18 -1.79 33.60
C ALA A 60 -11.82 -1.28 33.08
N GLY A 61 -11.68 0.02 32.81
CA GLY A 61 -10.40 0.62 32.41
C GLY A 61 -9.34 0.62 33.52
N LEU A 62 -9.73 0.71 34.80
CA LEU A 62 -8.81 0.54 35.93
C LEU A 62 -8.29 -0.89 36.02
N PHE A 63 -9.18 -1.88 35.99
CA PHE A 63 -8.81 -3.30 36.03
C PHE A 63 -7.94 -3.70 34.83
N HIS A 64 -8.25 -3.21 33.63
CA HIS A 64 -7.43 -3.44 32.44
C HIS A 64 -5.97 -3.00 32.66
N ARG A 65 -5.78 -1.78 33.17
CA ARG A 65 -4.47 -1.21 33.50
C ARG A 65 -3.78 -1.97 34.62
N TRP A 66 -4.53 -2.43 35.62
CA TRP A 66 -3.99 -3.23 36.72
C TRP A 66 -3.43 -4.58 36.23
N PHE A 67 -4.20 -5.33 35.42
CA PHE A 67 -3.71 -6.56 34.80
C PHE A 67 -2.52 -6.31 33.86
N ALA A 68 -2.50 -5.18 33.15
CA ALA A 68 -1.37 -4.78 32.32
C ALA A 68 -0.11 -4.50 33.15
N GLY A 69 -0.24 -3.84 34.31
CA GLY A 69 0.86 -3.62 35.25
C GLY A 69 1.50 -4.92 35.74
N ILE A 70 0.68 -5.91 36.13
CA ILE A 70 1.16 -7.25 36.52
C ILE A 70 1.86 -7.92 35.34
N THR A 71 1.32 -7.73 34.12
CA THR A 71 1.90 -8.26 32.89
C THR A 71 3.30 -7.72 32.61
N PHE A 72 3.49 -6.41 32.72
CA PHE A 72 4.82 -5.81 32.63
C PHE A 72 5.77 -6.33 33.72
N GLY A 73 5.25 -6.51 34.94
CA GLY A 73 6.02 -7.03 36.08
C GLY A 73 6.61 -8.41 35.82
N TYR A 74 5.78 -9.40 35.44
CA TYR A 74 6.29 -10.74 35.17
C TYR A 74 7.13 -10.79 33.88
N PHE A 75 6.83 -9.95 32.89
CA PHE A 75 7.62 -9.88 31.65
C PHE A 75 9.04 -9.37 31.94
N LEU A 76 9.17 -8.31 32.75
CA LEU A 76 10.46 -7.81 33.21
C LEU A 76 11.21 -8.87 34.03
N LEU A 77 10.54 -9.53 34.97
CA LEU A 77 11.11 -10.60 35.78
C LEU A 77 11.64 -11.76 34.90
N HIS A 78 10.90 -12.12 33.85
CA HIS A 78 11.33 -13.11 32.87
C HIS A 78 12.56 -12.66 32.08
N LEU A 79 12.63 -11.41 31.63
CA LEU A 79 13.82 -10.86 30.98
C LEU A 79 15.05 -10.91 31.90
N LEU A 80 14.89 -10.50 33.17
CA LEU A 80 15.94 -10.58 34.18
C LEU A 80 16.39 -12.03 34.43
N TRP A 81 15.45 -12.97 34.45
CA TRP A 81 15.76 -14.40 34.58
C TRP A 81 16.57 -14.92 33.38
N VAL A 82 16.22 -14.55 32.15
CA VAL A 82 16.98 -14.93 30.94
C VAL A 82 18.39 -14.33 30.97
N LEU A 83 18.54 -13.07 31.40
CA LEU A 83 19.85 -12.44 31.58
C LEU A 83 20.67 -13.17 32.66
N TYR A 84 20.07 -13.48 33.81
CA TYR A 84 20.71 -14.26 34.86
C TYR A 84 21.14 -15.66 34.38
N TYR A 85 20.27 -16.36 33.65
CA TYR A 85 20.57 -17.66 33.07
C TYR A 85 21.78 -17.60 32.11
N ARG A 86 21.83 -16.57 31.25
CA ARG A 86 22.90 -16.43 30.25
C ARG A 86 24.24 -15.99 30.84
N PHE A 87 24.23 -15.00 31.72
CA PHE A 87 25.44 -14.34 32.20
C PHE A 87 25.99 -14.94 33.51
N ILE A 88 25.10 -15.37 34.42
CA ILE A 88 25.52 -15.92 35.73
C ILE A 88 25.58 -17.44 35.68
N LEU A 89 24.50 -18.10 35.25
CA LEU A 89 24.47 -19.57 35.15
C LEU A 89 25.22 -20.13 33.94
N LYS A 90 25.74 -19.25 33.06
CA LYS A 90 26.42 -19.59 31.79
C LYS A 90 25.62 -20.60 30.95
N GLY A 91 24.29 -20.51 31.01
CA GLY A 91 23.38 -21.38 30.29
C GLY A 91 23.43 -21.14 28.79
N ASP A 92 23.31 -22.23 28.02
CA ASP A 92 23.31 -22.18 26.56
C ASP A 92 21.92 -21.84 26.02
N LEU A 93 21.77 -20.64 25.47
CA LEU A 93 20.53 -20.16 24.84
C LEU A 93 20.26 -20.79 23.46
N LEU A 94 21.20 -21.54 22.88
CA LEU A 94 20.99 -22.27 21.62
C LEU A 94 21.01 -23.80 21.82
N GLY A 95 21.12 -24.25 23.06
CA GLY A 95 21.17 -25.65 23.42
C GLY A 95 19.81 -26.36 23.29
N ALA A 96 19.83 -27.68 23.48
CA ALA A 96 18.65 -28.54 23.33
C ALA A 96 17.47 -28.22 24.28
N ASN A 97 17.73 -27.51 25.38
CA ASN A 97 16.73 -27.08 26.36
C ASN A 97 16.25 -25.63 26.16
N SER A 98 16.63 -24.99 25.05
CA SER A 98 16.27 -23.60 24.75
C SER A 98 14.87 -23.43 24.17
N MET A 99 14.25 -22.29 24.48
CA MET A 99 13.03 -21.80 23.84
C MET A 99 13.29 -21.08 22.50
N ILE A 100 14.56 -20.87 22.12
CA ILE A 100 14.90 -20.28 20.82
C ILE A 100 14.71 -21.34 19.71
N PRO A 101 13.97 -21.02 18.63
CA PRO A 101 13.83 -21.90 17.48
C PRO A 101 15.19 -22.23 16.87
N SER A 102 15.40 -23.50 16.57
CA SER A 102 16.62 -24.06 16.01
C SER A 102 16.34 -24.73 14.67
N LYS A 103 17.40 -25.13 13.96
CA LYS A 103 17.27 -25.88 12.69
C LYS A 103 16.47 -27.19 12.86
N LYS A 104 16.56 -27.82 14.04
CA LYS A 104 15.81 -29.05 14.34
C LYS A 104 14.31 -28.82 14.36
N ASP A 105 13.85 -27.68 14.86
CA ASP A 105 12.40 -27.39 14.95
C ASP A 105 11.75 -27.32 13.55
N PHE A 106 12.48 -26.82 12.55
CA PHE A 106 12.03 -26.81 11.15
C PHE A 106 12.06 -28.22 10.53
N GLN A 107 13.06 -29.03 10.86
CA GLN A 107 13.12 -30.43 10.44
C GLN A 107 11.97 -31.24 11.03
N ASP A 108 11.70 -31.05 12.33
CA ASP A 108 10.60 -31.70 13.05
C ASP A 108 9.25 -31.30 12.44
N LEU A 109 9.05 -30.02 12.08
CA LEU A 109 7.85 -29.57 11.35
C LEU A 109 7.69 -30.27 10.00
N LEU A 110 8.74 -30.29 9.17
CA LEU A 110 8.68 -30.94 7.85
C LEU A 110 8.45 -32.45 7.96
N GLN A 111 9.07 -33.11 8.94
CA GLN A 111 8.86 -34.52 9.21
C GLN A 111 7.44 -34.79 9.70
N HIS A 112 6.90 -33.92 10.57
CA HIS A 112 5.52 -34.04 11.04
C HIS A 112 4.50 -33.90 9.90
N ILE A 113 4.73 -32.96 8.97
CA ILE A 113 3.92 -32.82 7.75
C ILE A 113 3.97 -34.10 6.92
N ARG A 114 5.16 -34.65 6.66
CA ARG A 114 5.30 -35.90 5.89
C ARG A 114 4.60 -37.07 6.58
N TYR A 115 4.71 -37.18 7.91
CA TYR A 115 4.03 -38.17 8.72
C TYR A 115 2.50 -38.08 8.57
N PHE A 116 1.92 -36.87 8.55
CA PHE A 116 0.49 -36.69 8.30
C PHE A 116 0.04 -37.16 6.90
N PHE A 117 0.93 -37.11 5.91
CA PHE A 117 0.69 -37.69 4.57
C PHE A 117 1.07 -39.19 4.50
N GLY A 118 1.24 -39.86 5.64
CA GLY A 118 1.59 -41.29 5.72
C GLY A 118 3.02 -41.61 5.26
N LYS A 119 3.92 -40.61 5.18
CA LYS A 119 5.30 -40.77 4.70
C LYS A 119 6.32 -40.57 5.82
N GLY A 120 6.96 -41.67 6.22
CA GLY A 120 8.06 -41.67 7.19
C GLY A 120 7.60 -41.75 8.65
N ASP A 121 8.55 -41.87 9.56
CA ASP A 121 8.31 -42.01 10.99
C ASP A 121 7.94 -40.68 11.66
N PRO A 122 7.18 -40.70 12.78
CA PRO A 122 6.87 -39.49 13.53
C PRO A 122 8.16 -38.84 14.08
N PRO A 123 8.23 -37.51 14.14
CA PRO A 123 9.39 -36.79 14.66
C PRO A 123 9.65 -37.11 16.13
N LYS A 124 10.93 -37.25 16.50
CA LYS A 124 11.36 -37.41 17.89
C LYS A 124 11.58 -36.05 18.52
N PHE A 125 10.67 -35.64 19.40
CA PHE A 125 10.72 -34.35 20.07
C PHE A 125 11.68 -34.34 21.26
N GLY A 126 12.29 -33.16 21.48
CA GLY A 126 13.08 -32.84 22.67
C GLY A 126 12.23 -32.27 23.80
N ARG A 127 12.85 -31.49 24.68
CA ARG A 127 12.18 -30.87 25.84
C ARG A 127 10.96 -30.03 25.46
N PHE A 128 11.10 -29.28 24.38
CA PHE A 128 10.04 -28.47 23.79
C PHE A 128 9.87 -28.86 22.32
N THR A 129 8.62 -29.00 21.93
CA THR A 129 8.18 -29.21 20.54
C THR A 129 8.26 -27.89 19.77
N TYR A 130 8.23 -27.95 18.43
CA TYR A 130 8.30 -26.73 17.61
C TYR A 130 7.09 -25.81 17.83
N TRP A 131 5.91 -26.36 18.12
CA TRP A 131 4.70 -25.56 18.39
C TRP A 131 4.71 -24.96 19.80
N GLU A 132 5.23 -25.66 20.83
CA GLU A 132 5.40 -25.06 22.16
C GLU A 132 6.35 -23.86 22.13
N LYS A 133 7.42 -23.93 21.32
CA LYS A 133 8.31 -22.78 21.10
C LYS A 133 7.61 -21.66 20.34
N PHE A 134 6.80 -22.00 19.34
CA PHE A 134 6.02 -21.02 18.61
C PHE A 134 5.02 -20.30 19.53
N ASP A 135 4.28 -21.03 20.36
CA ASP A 135 3.36 -20.48 21.37
C ASP A 135 4.09 -19.50 22.31
N TYR A 136 5.27 -19.90 22.82
CA TYR A 136 6.08 -19.04 23.68
C TYR A 136 6.47 -17.71 22.99
N TRP A 137 6.92 -17.77 21.73
CA TRP A 137 7.32 -16.56 21.00
C TRP A 137 6.13 -15.71 20.57
N ALA A 138 4.99 -16.32 20.25
CA ALA A 138 3.75 -15.61 19.95
C ALA A 138 3.31 -14.76 21.16
N VAL A 139 3.34 -15.33 22.37
CA VAL A 139 3.03 -14.58 23.60
C VAL A 139 4.10 -13.54 23.93
N PHE A 140 5.38 -13.90 23.81
CA PHE A 140 6.49 -12.97 24.11
C PHE A 140 6.42 -11.70 23.25
N TRP A 141 6.23 -11.85 21.95
CA TRP A 141 6.05 -10.72 21.03
C TRP A 141 4.70 -10.04 21.20
N GLY A 142 3.63 -10.80 21.46
CA GLY A 142 2.31 -10.25 21.76
C GLY A 142 2.36 -9.27 22.94
N ILE A 143 3.01 -9.64 24.05
CA ILE A 143 3.19 -8.76 25.21
C ILE A 143 4.04 -7.53 24.85
N ALA A 144 5.09 -7.69 24.04
CA ALA A 144 5.93 -6.57 23.63
C ALA A 144 5.16 -5.55 22.75
N PHE A 145 4.42 -6.01 21.74
CA PHE A 145 3.70 -5.15 20.81
C PHE A 145 2.42 -4.57 21.42
N ILE A 146 1.57 -5.40 22.04
CA ILE A 146 0.34 -4.96 22.72
C ILE A 146 0.70 -4.12 23.93
N GLY A 147 1.65 -4.56 24.76
CA GLY A 147 2.12 -3.80 25.93
C GLY A 147 2.74 -2.47 25.52
N GLY A 148 3.67 -2.46 24.56
CA GLY A 148 4.33 -1.23 24.10
C GLY A 148 3.34 -0.20 23.53
N SER A 149 2.41 -0.64 22.67
CA SER A 149 1.34 0.22 22.17
C SER A 149 0.38 0.67 23.28
N GLY A 150 0.07 -0.18 24.24
CA GLY A 150 -0.76 0.14 25.40
C GLY A 150 -0.12 1.17 26.32
N LEU A 151 1.19 1.10 26.55
CA LEU A 151 1.93 2.08 27.36
C LEU A 151 1.91 3.46 26.72
N LEU A 152 2.05 3.51 25.39
CA LEU A 152 1.93 4.75 24.61
C LEU A 152 0.53 5.37 24.75
N LEU A 153 -0.53 4.54 24.72
CA LEU A 153 -1.92 4.98 24.90
C LEU A 153 -2.27 5.31 26.35
N TRP A 154 -1.57 4.73 27.33
CA TRP A 154 -1.76 5.01 28.75
C TRP A 154 -1.16 6.36 29.14
N PHE A 155 -0.01 6.75 28.57
CA PHE A 155 0.66 8.03 28.88
C PHE A 155 0.76 8.99 27.69
N PRO A 156 -0.36 9.36 27.04
CA PRO A 156 -0.30 10.02 25.75
C PRO A 156 0.35 11.40 25.80
N GLU A 157 0.18 12.15 26.90
CA GLU A 157 0.79 13.47 27.10
C GLU A 157 2.31 13.44 27.23
N PHE A 158 2.86 12.35 27.76
CA PHE A 158 4.31 12.17 27.84
C PHE A 158 4.87 11.88 26.46
N PHE A 159 4.29 10.91 25.75
CA PHE A 159 4.75 10.49 24.43
C PHE A 159 4.50 11.53 23.34
N SER A 160 3.46 12.36 23.45
CA SER A 160 3.15 13.40 22.46
C SER A 160 4.17 14.54 22.43
N ARG A 161 5.05 14.64 23.43
CA ARG A 161 6.15 15.61 23.45
C ARG A 161 7.20 15.30 22.37
N PHE A 162 7.30 14.05 21.92
CA PHE A 162 8.32 13.60 20.97
C PHE A 162 7.77 12.72 19.83
N LEU A 163 6.53 12.23 19.91
CA LEU A 163 5.88 11.46 18.83
C LEU A 163 4.71 12.22 18.20
N PRO A 164 4.63 12.31 16.86
CA PRO A 164 3.48 12.89 16.18
C PRO A 164 2.23 11.99 16.26
N GLY A 165 1.05 12.58 16.03
CA GLY A 165 -0.26 11.91 16.14
C GLY A 165 -0.42 10.59 15.36
N LEU A 166 0.34 10.41 14.28
CA LEU A 166 0.36 9.15 13.51
C LEU A 166 0.69 7.93 14.38
N PHE A 167 1.64 8.06 15.32
CA PHE A 167 2.06 6.94 16.17
C PHE A 167 0.98 6.52 17.17
N PHE A 168 0.09 7.43 17.58
CA PHE A 168 -1.05 7.11 18.42
C PHE A 168 -2.12 6.33 17.66
N ASN A 169 -2.36 6.69 16.40
CA ASN A 169 -3.25 5.92 15.53
C ASN A 169 -2.70 4.52 15.26
N ILE A 170 -1.40 4.41 14.95
CA ILE A 170 -0.73 3.12 14.78
C ILE A 170 -0.80 2.30 16.06
N ALA A 171 -0.49 2.90 17.21
CA ALA A 171 -0.57 2.23 18.50
C ALA A 171 -1.99 1.74 18.81
N TYR A 172 -3.02 2.54 18.55
CA TYR A 172 -4.40 2.11 18.71
C TYR A 172 -4.75 0.89 17.84
N THR A 173 -4.38 0.92 16.56
CA THR A 173 -4.60 -0.19 15.64
C THR A 173 -3.86 -1.44 16.09
N ILE A 174 -2.55 -1.34 16.38
CA ILE A 174 -1.73 -2.45 16.87
C ILE A 174 -2.33 -3.01 18.16
N HIS A 175 -2.61 -2.16 19.14
CA HIS A 175 -3.12 -2.58 20.44
C HIS A 175 -4.46 -3.32 20.31
N SER A 176 -5.37 -2.81 19.47
CA SER A 176 -6.70 -3.39 19.28
C SER A 176 -6.68 -4.68 18.45
N ASP A 177 -5.96 -4.71 17.33
CA ASP A 177 -6.01 -5.82 16.37
C ASP A 177 -5.06 -6.95 16.73
N GLU A 178 -3.85 -6.63 17.20
CA GLU A 178 -2.91 -7.64 17.69
C GLU A 178 -3.46 -8.34 18.93
N ALA A 179 -4.16 -7.62 19.83
CA ALA A 179 -4.81 -8.25 20.97
C ALA A 179 -5.87 -9.27 20.57
N LEU A 180 -6.64 -8.98 19.51
CA LEU A 180 -7.63 -9.93 18.98
C LEU A 180 -6.96 -11.16 18.36
N LEU A 181 -5.88 -10.96 17.60
CA LEU A 181 -5.10 -12.05 17.01
C LEU A 181 -4.48 -12.93 18.09
N ALA A 182 -3.85 -12.32 19.10
CA ALA A 182 -3.27 -13.03 20.24
C ALA A 182 -4.33 -13.81 21.02
N MET A 183 -5.50 -13.22 21.29
CA MET A 183 -6.64 -13.94 21.88
C MET A 183 -7.09 -15.10 21.01
N GLY A 184 -7.30 -14.90 19.71
CA GLY A 184 -7.71 -15.96 18.79
C GLY A 184 -6.72 -17.12 18.77
N PHE A 185 -5.43 -16.81 18.69
CA PHE A 185 -4.38 -17.83 18.72
C PHE A 185 -4.37 -18.62 20.04
N ILE A 186 -4.46 -17.94 21.19
CA ILE A 186 -4.44 -18.60 22.50
C ILE A 186 -5.71 -19.42 22.74
N PHE A 187 -6.90 -18.86 22.49
CA PHE A 187 -8.16 -19.57 22.72
C PHE A 187 -8.39 -20.73 21.76
N VAL A 188 -7.88 -20.65 20.53
CA VAL A 188 -8.05 -21.71 19.53
C VAL A 188 -6.88 -22.68 19.54
N VAL A 189 -5.66 -22.22 19.26
CA VAL A 189 -4.51 -23.09 19.02
C VAL A 189 -3.91 -23.59 20.31
N HIS A 190 -3.58 -22.69 21.24
CA HIS A 190 -2.93 -23.06 22.49
C HIS A 190 -3.84 -23.93 23.37
N LEU A 191 -5.09 -23.52 23.59
CA LEU A 191 -6.05 -24.33 24.35
C LEU A 191 -6.34 -25.67 23.67
N TYR A 192 -6.46 -25.74 22.35
CA TYR A 192 -6.62 -27.01 21.64
C TYR A 192 -5.45 -27.96 21.88
N ASN A 193 -4.22 -27.48 21.70
CA ASN A 193 -3.02 -28.30 21.90
C ASN A 193 -2.86 -28.77 23.34
N ALA A 194 -3.26 -27.94 24.32
CA ALA A 194 -3.13 -28.24 25.74
C ALA A 194 -4.31 -29.04 26.34
N HIS A 195 -5.51 -28.99 25.76
CA HIS A 195 -6.73 -29.60 26.35
C HIS A 195 -7.41 -30.63 25.45
N PHE A 196 -7.48 -30.37 24.14
CA PHE A 196 -8.35 -31.12 23.22
C PHE A 196 -7.61 -32.12 22.34
N ARG A 197 -6.27 -32.08 22.29
CA ARG A 197 -5.48 -33.10 21.58
C ARG A 197 -5.70 -34.46 22.22
N SER A 198 -6.04 -35.47 21.41
CA SER A 198 -6.35 -36.84 21.84
C SER A 198 -5.33 -37.45 22.80
N GLY A 199 -4.04 -37.08 22.65
CA GLY A 199 -2.97 -37.55 23.51
C GLY A 199 -2.94 -36.95 24.92
N VAL A 200 -3.65 -35.85 25.22
CA VAL A 200 -3.61 -35.14 26.54
C VAL A 200 -5.00 -34.82 27.09
N PHE A 201 -6.07 -35.28 26.43
CA PHE A 201 -7.44 -35.00 26.83
C PHE A 201 -7.73 -35.55 28.24
N PRO A 202 -8.38 -34.78 29.14
CA PRO A 202 -8.98 -33.46 28.93
C PRO A 202 -8.06 -32.24 29.16
N LEU A 203 -6.85 -32.44 29.68
CA LEU A 203 -5.88 -31.37 29.98
C LEU A 203 -4.47 -31.94 30.22
N ASP A 204 -3.45 -31.32 29.62
CA ASP A 204 -2.05 -31.51 30.00
C ASP A 204 -1.76 -30.89 31.39
N ARG A 205 -1.57 -31.76 32.39
CA ARG A 205 -1.34 -31.34 33.78
C ARG A 205 0.11 -30.99 34.08
N SER A 206 1.03 -31.14 33.13
CA SER A 206 2.47 -31.02 33.37
C SER A 206 2.87 -29.60 33.79
N ILE A 207 2.25 -28.55 33.24
CA ILE A 207 2.55 -27.16 33.62
C ILE A 207 2.00 -26.78 35.01
N PHE A 208 0.91 -27.39 35.45
CA PHE A 208 0.32 -27.13 36.77
C PHE A 208 1.00 -27.94 37.88
N THR A 209 1.23 -29.23 37.63
CA THR A 209 1.83 -30.15 38.61
C THR A 209 3.36 -30.13 38.59
N GLY A 210 3.97 -29.69 37.47
CA GLY A 210 5.40 -29.77 37.21
C GLY A 210 5.91 -31.17 36.84
N LYS A 211 5.02 -32.17 36.79
CA LYS A 211 5.35 -33.60 36.71
C LYS A 211 4.77 -34.23 35.46
N ILE A 212 5.42 -35.29 34.98
CA ILE A 212 4.95 -36.14 33.88
C ILE A 212 5.35 -37.60 34.14
N GLU A 213 4.46 -38.54 33.81
CA GLU A 213 4.72 -39.97 33.97
C GLU A 213 5.75 -40.47 32.94
N ALA A 214 6.56 -41.46 33.32
CA ALA A 214 7.62 -42.00 32.45
C ALA A 214 7.12 -42.47 31.08
N ARG A 215 5.94 -43.09 31.03
CA ARG A 215 5.31 -43.54 29.78
C ARG A 215 5.00 -42.36 28.85
N GLU A 216 4.32 -41.35 29.37
CA GLU A 216 3.97 -40.15 28.61
C GLU A 216 5.22 -39.38 28.17
N MET A 217 6.24 -39.32 29.03
CA MET A 217 7.51 -38.68 28.73
C MET A 217 8.22 -39.38 27.56
N LYS A 218 8.25 -40.71 27.55
CA LYS A 218 8.85 -41.50 26.46
C LYS A 218 8.07 -41.37 25.15
N GLU A 219 6.74 -41.32 25.23
CA GLU A 219 5.88 -41.19 24.04
C GLU A 219 5.92 -39.78 23.45
N ARG A 220 5.90 -38.72 24.27
CA ARG A 220 5.78 -37.32 23.81
C ARG A 220 7.10 -36.58 23.68
N HIS A 221 8.08 -36.90 24.54
CA HIS A 221 9.39 -36.23 24.61
C HIS A 221 10.55 -37.25 24.66
N PRO A 222 10.68 -38.13 23.65
CA PRO A 222 11.61 -39.26 23.67
C PRO A 222 13.06 -38.83 23.87
N LEU A 223 13.49 -37.72 23.27
CA LEU A 223 14.88 -37.26 23.40
C LEU A 223 15.18 -36.66 24.78
N GLU A 224 14.19 -36.04 25.44
CA GLU A 224 14.36 -35.56 26.82
C GLU A 224 14.38 -36.73 27.80
N TRP A 225 13.55 -37.76 27.57
CA TRP A 225 13.58 -39.01 28.34
C TRP A 225 14.93 -39.72 28.25
N GLU A 226 15.47 -39.88 27.04
CA GLU A 226 16.81 -40.46 26.81
C GLU A 226 17.90 -39.66 27.54
N HIS A 227 17.86 -38.33 27.43
CA HIS A 227 18.85 -37.46 28.07
C HIS A 227 18.83 -37.55 29.60
N LEU A 228 17.64 -37.55 30.22
CA LEU A 228 17.49 -37.59 31.68
C LEU A 228 17.86 -38.95 32.28
N ASN A 229 17.73 -40.04 31.51
CA ASN A 229 18.16 -41.37 31.94
C ASN A 229 19.67 -41.58 31.78
N GLN A 230 20.30 -40.88 30.85
CA GLN A 230 21.76 -40.84 30.73
C GLN A 230 22.43 -39.95 31.81
N HIS A 231 21.68 -39.06 32.47
CA HIS A 231 22.17 -38.08 33.44
C HIS A 231 21.31 -38.05 34.73
N PRO A 232 21.37 -39.09 35.59
CA PRO A 232 20.51 -39.24 36.77
C PRO A 232 20.62 -38.10 37.79
N GLU A 233 21.78 -37.43 37.87
CA GLU A 233 22.04 -36.28 38.75
C GLU A 233 21.17 -35.06 38.43
N LYS A 234 20.70 -34.94 37.18
CA LYS A 234 19.77 -33.88 36.76
C LYS A 234 18.33 -34.17 37.19
N LYS A 235 17.97 -35.43 37.46
CA LYS A 235 16.64 -35.80 38.00
C LYS A 235 16.40 -35.22 39.39
N ALA A 236 17.45 -35.11 40.22
CA ALA A 236 17.34 -34.66 41.62
C ALA A 236 17.26 -33.12 41.78
N LYS A 237 17.90 -32.35 40.88
CA LYS A 237 17.96 -30.87 40.92
C LYS A 237 16.61 -30.17 40.65
N LEU A 238 15.62 -30.89 40.14
CA LEU A 238 14.31 -30.33 39.77
C LEU A 238 13.27 -30.39 40.91
N ARG A 239 13.63 -30.93 42.09
CA ARG A 239 12.74 -30.99 43.26
C ARG A 239 12.56 -29.59 43.88
N VAL A 240 11.33 -29.08 43.79
CA VAL A 240 10.94 -27.76 44.28
C VAL A 240 10.83 -27.73 45.81
N ARG A 241 11.37 -26.67 46.44
CA ARG A 241 11.15 -26.28 47.83
C ARG A 241 9.76 -25.62 48.00
N LYS A 242 8.88 -26.20 48.83
CA LYS A 242 7.44 -25.81 48.97
C LYS A 242 7.23 -24.40 49.55
N ASP A 243 8.19 -23.95 50.33
CA ASP A 243 8.33 -22.64 51.00
C ASP A 243 8.36 -21.47 50.01
N LEU A 244 9.04 -21.60 48.86
CA LEU A 244 9.10 -20.55 47.85
C LEU A 244 7.74 -20.30 47.16
N LEU A 245 6.93 -21.34 46.96
CA LEU A 245 5.60 -21.22 46.35
C LEU A 245 4.60 -20.47 47.23
N ALA A 246 4.65 -20.68 48.54
CA ALA A 246 3.80 -19.96 49.48
C ALA A 246 4.14 -18.46 49.53
N LEU A 247 5.44 -18.13 49.52
CA LEU A 247 5.92 -16.73 49.53
C LEU A 247 5.45 -15.96 48.29
N PHE A 248 5.52 -16.56 47.10
CA PHE A 248 5.08 -15.94 45.85
C PHE A 248 3.55 -15.81 45.75
N LEU A 249 2.78 -16.75 46.31
CA LEU A 249 1.31 -16.65 46.37
C LEU A 249 0.87 -15.51 47.30
N ILE A 250 1.58 -15.31 48.42
CA ILE A 250 1.34 -14.21 49.38
C ILE A 250 1.65 -12.86 48.74
N ILE A 251 2.71 -12.75 47.92
CA ILE A 251 3.04 -11.52 47.17
C ILE A 251 1.97 -11.20 46.10
N LEU A 252 1.37 -12.22 45.48
CA LEU A 252 0.26 -12.04 44.54
C LEU A 252 -1.03 -11.57 45.24
N LEU A 253 -1.34 -12.16 46.40
CA LEU A 253 -2.49 -11.80 47.24
C LEU A 253 -2.31 -10.45 47.95
N SER A 254 -1.09 -10.03 48.26
CA SER A 254 -0.83 -8.70 48.82
C SER A 254 -0.89 -7.60 47.75
N GLY A 255 -0.56 -7.91 46.49
CA GLY A 255 -0.79 -7.01 45.34
C GLY A 255 -2.27 -6.83 44.95
N LEU A 256 -3.17 -7.69 45.45
CA LEU A 256 -4.63 -7.63 45.30
C LEU A 256 -5.31 -6.68 46.30
N LEU A 257 -4.60 -6.21 47.34
CA LEU A 257 -5.19 -5.43 48.44
C LEU A 257 -5.42 -3.91 48.19
N PRO A 258 -4.80 -3.19 47.22
CA PRO A 258 -5.01 -1.75 47.15
C PRO A 258 -6.29 -1.31 46.40
N SER A 259 -7.30 -2.18 46.22
CA SER A 259 -8.57 -1.80 45.58
C SER A 259 -9.75 -1.61 46.54
N PHE A 260 -9.58 -1.75 47.86
CA PHE A 260 -10.62 -1.37 48.81
C PHE A 260 -10.52 0.07 49.35
N SER A 261 -9.50 0.84 48.95
CA SER A 261 -9.29 2.21 49.46
C SER A 261 -9.64 3.34 48.49
N SER A 262 -10.23 3.06 47.33
CA SER A 262 -10.59 4.10 46.34
C SER A 262 -12.07 4.08 45.94
N ALA A 263 -12.93 3.75 46.90
CA ALA A 263 -14.32 4.19 46.92
C ALA A 263 -14.45 5.45 47.80
N GLN A 264 -13.62 6.47 47.57
CA GLN A 264 -13.92 7.82 48.06
C GLN A 264 -14.67 8.55 46.95
N GLY A 265 -15.79 9.15 47.35
CA GLY A 265 -16.68 9.91 46.47
C GLY A 265 -15.96 11.03 45.74
N VAL A 266 -16.60 11.47 44.66
CA VAL A 266 -16.13 12.50 43.72
C VAL A 266 -15.74 13.77 44.50
N THR A 267 -14.53 14.27 44.30
CA THR A 267 -14.06 15.50 44.95
C THR A 267 -14.56 16.75 44.22
N GLU A 268 -14.64 17.91 44.91
CA GLU A 268 -15.05 19.19 44.28
C GLU A 268 -14.15 19.59 43.11
N GLU A 269 -12.88 19.20 43.12
CA GLU A 269 -11.95 19.34 41.99
C GLU A 269 -12.40 18.54 40.76
N GLU A 270 -12.93 17.33 40.95
CA GLU A 270 -13.47 16.51 39.85
C GLU A 270 -14.80 17.06 39.31
N ILE A 271 -15.59 17.76 40.15
CA ILE A 271 -16.81 18.48 39.75
C ILE A 271 -16.44 19.73 38.93
N MET A 272 -15.45 20.51 39.36
CA MET A 272 -14.92 21.66 38.61
C MET A 272 -14.30 21.24 37.26
N GLU A 273 -13.62 20.10 37.20
CA GLU A 273 -13.09 19.54 35.96
C GLU A 273 -14.23 19.03 35.03
N ALA A 274 -15.36 18.59 35.61
CA ALA A 274 -16.58 18.25 34.87
C ALA A 274 -17.35 19.49 34.36
N GLU A 275 -17.29 20.62 35.05
CA GLU A 275 -17.84 21.91 34.59
C GLU A 275 -16.96 22.58 33.53
N LYS A 276 -15.61 22.50 33.65
CA LYS A 276 -14.69 22.84 32.55
C LYS A 276 -15.06 22.05 31.29
N LYS A 277 -15.43 20.77 31.42
CA LYS A 277 -15.92 19.94 30.31
C LYS A 277 -17.14 20.53 29.59
N PHE A 278 -17.93 21.38 30.26
CA PHE A 278 -19.09 22.08 29.69
C PHE A 278 -18.67 23.26 28.79
N CYS A 279 -17.73 24.10 29.22
CA CYS A 279 -17.10 25.11 28.36
C CYS A 279 -16.30 24.47 27.21
N TRP A 280 -15.64 23.34 27.49
CA TRP A 280 -14.92 22.53 26.49
C TRP A 280 -15.87 21.87 25.48
N LYS A 281 -17.18 21.69 25.73
CA LYS A 281 -18.08 21.20 24.67
C LYS A 281 -18.11 22.11 23.45
N CYS A 282 -17.89 23.42 23.64
CA CYS A 282 -17.83 24.41 22.55
C CYS A 282 -16.39 24.75 22.12
N HIS A 283 -15.41 24.70 23.02
CA HIS A 283 -14.02 25.08 22.73
C HIS A 283 -13.04 23.92 22.46
N ARG A 284 -13.41 22.68 22.78
CA ARG A 284 -12.64 21.50 22.37
C ARG A 284 -12.89 21.30 20.89
N GLN A 285 -11.84 21.22 20.08
CA GLN A 285 -12.01 20.71 18.72
C GLN A 285 -12.57 19.28 18.83
N PRO A 286 -13.80 19.04 18.36
CA PRO A 286 -14.40 17.72 18.49
C PRO A 286 -13.51 16.70 17.79
N ASN A 287 -13.39 15.49 18.36
CA ASN A 287 -12.60 14.44 17.74
C ASN A 287 -13.28 14.02 16.43
N LEU A 288 -12.82 14.56 15.31
CA LEU A 288 -13.37 14.30 13.97
C LEU A 288 -13.14 12.86 13.50
N ASN A 289 -12.36 12.06 14.25
CA ASN A 289 -12.24 10.62 14.01
C ASN A 289 -13.38 9.81 14.66
N SER A 290 -14.29 10.45 15.39
CA SER A 290 -15.46 9.82 16.00
C SER A 290 -16.76 10.34 15.37
N THR A 291 -17.77 9.48 15.27
CA THR A 291 -19.09 9.88 14.75
C THR A 291 -19.70 11.01 15.58
N GLU A 292 -19.58 10.95 16.91
CA GLU A 292 -20.05 11.98 17.82
C GLU A 292 -19.37 13.33 17.57
N GLY A 293 -18.04 13.33 17.40
CA GLY A 293 -17.30 14.56 17.11
C GLY A 293 -17.66 15.16 15.76
N VAL A 294 -17.85 14.34 14.73
CA VAL A 294 -18.29 14.82 13.41
C VAL A 294 -19.69 15.43 13.49
N MET A 295 -20.65 14.75 14.14
CA MET A 295 -22.01 15.27 14.30
C MET A 295 -22.03 16.57 15.11
N THR A 296 -21.23 16.65 16.17
CA THR A 296 -21.10 17.86 17.01
C THR A 296 -20.58 19.04 16.18
N SER A 297 -19.57 18.83 15.33
CA SER A 297 -19.06 19.87 14.43
C SER A 297 -20.10 20.34 13.42
N ILE A 298 -20.89 19.42 12.83
CA ILE A 298 -21.95 19.77 11.88
C ILE A 298 -23.03 20.60 12.57
N LEU A 299 -23.51 20.14 13.73
CA LEU A 299 -24.54 20.83 14.51
C LEU A 299 -24.08 22.23 14.92
N LEU A 300 -22.81 22.40 15.31
CA LEU A 300 -22.24 23.69 15.65
C LEU A 300 -22.33 24.69 14.48
N CYS A 301 -21.91 24.29 13.27
CA CYS A 301 -22.02 25.14 12.08
C CYS A 301 -23.49 25.41 11.71
N MET A 302 -24.33 24.38 11.76
CA MET A 302 -25.74 24.48 11.39
C MET A 302 -26.54 25.36 12.36
N ASN A 303 -26.10 25.59 13.60
CA ASN A 303 -26.77 26.52 14.52
C ASN A 303 -26.98 27.91 13.92
N CYS A 304 -26.05 28.37 13.08
CA CYS A 304 -26.16 29.62 12.33
C CYS A 304 -26.59 29.37 10.89
N HIS A 305 -25.96 28.42 10.19
CA HIS A 305 -26.15 28.24 8.74
C HIS A 305 -27.50 27.62 8.34
N ARG A 306 -28.26 27.02 9.27
CA ARG A 306 -29.63 26.55 8.98
C ARG A 306 -30.67 27.68 9.00
N LYS A 307 -30.31 28.88 9.41
CA LYS A 307 -31.24 30.01 9.50
C LYS A 307 -31.32 30.71 8.14
N LYS A 308 -32.53 31.10 7.69
CA LYS A 308 -32.73 31.68 6.35
C LYS A 308 -32.20 33.11 6.19
N ASP A 309 -32.08 33.82 7.31
CA ASP A 309 -31.64 35.21 7.44
C ASP A 309 -30.11 35.34 7.61
N VAL A 310 -29.36 34.23 7.59
CA VAL A 310 -27.90 34.28 7.68
C VAL A 310 -27.31 34.76 6.36
N GLU A 311 -26.68 35.92 6.39
CA GLU A 311 -26.13 36.58 5.21
C GLU A 311 -24.72 37.11 5.48
N LYS A 312 -23.94 37.26 4.41
CA LYS A 312 -22.68 38.02 4.43
C LYS A 312 -22.67 39.08 3.35
N LYS A 313 -21.90 40.15 3.57
CA LYS A 313 -21.65 41.19 2.58
C LYS A 313 -20.42 40.81 1.75
N VAL A 314 -20.58 40.68 0.44
CA VAL A 314 -19.49 40.48 -0.53
C VAL A 314 -19.58 41.63 -1.54
N ASP A 315 -18.53 42.42 -1.65
CA ASP A 315 -18.45 43.59 -2.55
C ASP A 315 -19.66 44.53 -2.44
N GLY A 316 -20.11 44.79 -1.21
CA GLY A 316 -21.25 45.68 -0.96
C GLY A 316 -22.63 45.01 -1.02
N LYS A 317 -22.74 43.79 -1.58
CA LYS A 317 -24.02 43.08 -1.78
C LYS A 317 -24.20 41.97 -0.75
N LEU A 318 -25.45 41.76 -0.31
CA LEU A 318 -25.81 40.69 0.62
C LEU A 318 -25.92 39.36 -0.13
N VAL A 319 -25.35 38.31 0.46
CA VAL A 319 -25.34 36.95 -0.08
C VAL A 319 -25.78 36.00 1.02
N SER A 320 -26.81 35.20 0.74
CA SER A 320 -27.28 34.20 1.68
C SER A 320 -26.20 33.13 1.95
N LEU A 321 -26.06 32.77 3.22
CA LEU A 321 -25.24 31.69 3.73
C LEU A 321 -26.07 30.49 4.20
N PHE A 322 -27.38 30.50 3.90
CA PHE A 322 -28.32 29.46 4.28
C PHE A 322 -27.99 28.12 3.61
N ILE A 323 -27.89 27.08 4.43
CA ILE A 323 -27.75 25.69 4.00
C ILE A 323 -29.04 24.95 4.37
N ASP A 324 -29.69 24.37 3.35
CA ASP A 324 -30.87 23.53 3.56
C ASP A 324 -30.42 22.17 4.13
N GLU A 325 -30.84 21.89 5.36
CA GLU A 325 -30.49 20.67 6.10
C GLU A 325 -31.03 19.39 5.42
N LYS A 326 -32.22 19.45 4.81
CA LYS A 326 -32.80 18.30 4.08
C LYS A 326 -32.01 18.00 2.82
N GLU A 327 -31.54 19.03 2.13
CA GLU A 327 -30.69 18.89 0.95
C GLU A 327 -29.29 18.38 1.31
N TYR A 328 -28.66 18.99 2.32
CA TYR A 328 -27.37 18.51 2.84
C TYR A 328 -27.45 17.05 3.31
N GLY A 329 -28.54 16.67 3.99
CA GLY A 329 -28.79 15.31 4.46
C GLY A 329 -28.90 14.25 3.37
N LYS A 330 -29.19 14.63 2.11
CA LYS A 330 -29.19 13.72 0.96
C LYS A 330 -27.80 13.47 0.38
N THR A 331 -26.82 14.31 0.70
CA THR A 331 -25.47 14.19 0.15
C THR A 331 -24.72 12.98 0.71
N ILE A 332 -23.73 12.49 -0.05
CA ILE A 332 -22.81 11.45 0.41
C ILE A 332 -21.91 11.91 1.56
N HIS A 333 -21.75 13.23 1.73
CA HIS A 333 -20.90 13.86 2.75
C HIS A 333 -21.68 14.29 4.00
N ARG A 334 -22.94 13.89 4.16
CA ARG A 334 -23.79 14.23 5.33
C ARG A 334 -23.22 13.82 6.70
N ARG A 335 -22.19 12.97 6.72
CA ARG A 335 -21.47 12.50 7.91
C ARG A 335 -19.99 12.89 7.90
N ILE A 336 -19.64 13.97 7.21
CA ILE A 336 -18.31 14.57 7.18
C ILE A 336 -18.42 15.96 7.79
N ALA A 337 -17.54 16.28 8.74
CA ALA A 337 -17.59 17.58 9.40
C ALA A 337 -17.25 18.69 8.41
N CYS A 338 -17.97 19.81 8.45
CA CYS A 338 -17.78 20.94 7.54
C CYS A 338 -16.31 21.37 7.49
N ILE A 339 -15.62 21.38 8.64
CA ILE A 339 -14.22 21.80 8.78
C ILE A 339 -13.19 20.81 8.19
N GLN A 340 -13.58 19.57 7.88
CA GLN A 340 -12.71 18.62 7.17
C GLN A 340 -12.59 18.97 5.69
N CYS A 341 -13.64 19.56 5.10
CA CYS A 341 -13.61 20.06 3.74
C CYS A 341 -13.21 21.54 3.72
N HIS A 342 -13.85 22.38 4.52
CA HIS A 342 -13.62 23.83 4.56
C HIS A 342 -12.45 24.20 5.47
N VAL A 343 -11.23 24.11 4.95
CA VAL A 343 -10.02 24.42 5.72
C VAL A 343 -10.04 25.89 6.16
N GLY A 344 -9.69 26.14 7.42
CA GLY A 344 -9.61 27.49 8.00
C GLY A 344 -10.95 28.12 8.38
N ILE A 345 -12.11 27.52 8.05
CA ILE A 345 -13.41 28.14 8.29
C ILE A 345 -13.69 28.37 9.78
N ALA A 346 -13.22 27.49 10.66
CA ALA A 346 -13.43 27.60 12.10
C ALA A 346 -12.47 28.58 12.79
N THR A 347 -11.65 29.33 12.04
CA THR A 347 -10.72 30.33 12.58
C THR A 347 -11.24 31.74 12.32
N SER A 348 -10.73 32.73 13.05
CA SER A 348 -10.97 34.15 12.75
C SER A 348 -9.84 34.69 11.86
N PRO A 349 -10.14 35.30 10.69
CA PRO A 349 -11.47 35.56 10.16
C PRO A 349 -12.16 34.28 9.64
N HIS A 350 -13.49 34.18 9.87
CA HIS A 350 -14.33 33.05 9.48
C HIS A 350 -14.44 32.90 7.96
N ARG A 351 -13.43 32.27 7.34
CA ARG A 351 -13.33 32.09 5.89
C ARG A 351 -12.71 30.75 5.53
N THR A 352 -13.23 30.13 4.47
CA THR A 352 -12.59 28.96 3.86
C THR A 352 -11.36 29.43 3.09
N THR A 353 -10.20 28.85 3.39
CA THR A 353 -8.97 29.08 2.61
C THR A 353 -8.87 28.12 1.44
N SER A 354 -9.28 26.87 1.61
CA SER A 354 -9.32 25.85 0.56
C SER A 354 -10.30 24.72 0.88
N MET A 355 -10.66 23.95 -0.15
CA MET A 355 -11.43 22.72 0.00
C MET A 355 -10.51 21.49 -0.02
N ALA A 356 -10.44 20.74 1.08
CA ALA A 356 -9.52 19.61 1.23
C ALA A 356 -10.11 18.26 0.77
N CYS A 357 -10.54 18.16 -0.48
CA CYS A 357 -11.10 16.91 -1.03
C CYS A 357 -10.13 15.73 -0.97
N ALA A 358 -8.84 16.01 -1.18
CA ALA A 358 -7.77 15.00 -1.22
C ALA A 358 -7.45 14.36 0.15
N SER A 359 -8.07 14.85 1.24
CA SER A 359 -7.93 14.24 2.57
C SER A 359 -8.67 12.90 2.70
N CYS A 360 -9.68 12.67 1.86
CA CYS A 360 -10.46 11.43 1.83
C CYS A 360 -10.57 10.80 0.44
N HIS A 361 -10.40 11.58 -0.64
CA HIS A 361 -10.48 11.10 -2.02
C HIS A 361 -9.10 11.08 -2.68
N GLY A 362 -8.81 10.02 -3.43
CA GLY A 362 -7.61 9.95 -4.26
C GLY A 362 -7.77 10.75 -5.56
N PHE A 363 -6.65 11.24 -6.09
CA PHE A 363 -6.60 11.81 -7.43
C PHE A 363 -6.90 10.75 -8.48
N HIS A 364 -7.75 11.08 -9.45
CA HIS A 364 -8.05 10.19 -10.57
C HIS A 364 -6.84 10.01 -11.48
N GLY A 365 -6.61 8.78 -11.98
CA GLY A 365 -5.67 8.51 -13.05
C GLY A 365 -6.26 8.82 -14.43
N GLU A 366 -5.44 8.69 -15.48
CA GLU A 366 -5.79 8.92 -16.90
C GLU A 366 -7.07 8.18 -17.34
N ALA A 367 -7.33 6.99 -16.78
CA ALA A 367 -8.51 6.20 -17.12
C ALA A 367 -9.84 6.91 -16.77
N THR A 368 -9.88 7.60 -15.64
CA THR A 368 -11.10 8.20 -15.08
C THR A 368 -11.17 9.70 -15.37
N ALA A 369 -10.03 10.40 -15.32
CA ALA A 369 -9.96 11.82 -15.64
C ALA A 369 -9.92 12.10 -17.15
N HIS A 370 -9.85 11.06 -17.98
CA HIS A 370 -9.43 11.13 -19.37
C HIS A 370 -8.05 11.80 -19.50
N ASP A 371 -7.85 12.79 -20.38
CA ASP A 371 -6.64 13.60 -20.30
C ASP A 371 -6.65 14.38 -18.96
N PRO A 372 -5.65 14.22 -18.08
CA PRO A 372 -5.77 14.66 -16.70
C PRO A 372 -5.98 16.17 -16.58
N HIS A 373 -7.16 16.54 -16.11
CA HIS A 373 -7.55 17.90 -15.74
C HIS A 373 -6.84 18.39 -14.46
N ARG A 374 -5.51 18.24 -14.38
CA ARG A 374 -4.73 18.48 -13.13
C ARG A 374 -4.76 19.92 -12.64
N ARG A 375 -5.13 20.85 -13.51
CA ARG A 375 -5.33 22.26 -13.18
C ARG A 375 -6.77 22.59 -12.80
N VAL A 376 -7.70 21.63 -12.89
CA VAL A 376 -9.09 21.82 -12.47
C VAL A 376 -9.20 21.37 -11.02
N ASN A 377 -9.56 22.28 -10.13
CA ASN A 377 -9.78 21.93 -8.74
C ASN A 377 -10.98 20.97 -8.62
N CYS A 378 -10.94 20.12 -7.58
CA CYS A 378 -11.96 19.09 -7.38
C CYS A 378 -13.37 19.69 -7.33
N GLU A 379 -13.55 20.80 -6.59
CA GLU A 379 -14.82 21.53 -6.50
C GLU A 379 -15.26 22.13 -7.83
N ALA A 380 -14.33 22.57 -8.68
CA ALA A 380 -14.67 23.15 -9.98
C ALA A 380 -15.24 22.09 -10.93
N CYS A 381 -14.89 20.82 -10.75
CA CYS A 381 -15.43 19.71 -11.51
C CYS A 381 -16.69 19.12 -10.84
N HIS A 382 -16.59 18.78 -9.56
CA HIS A 382 -17.59 17.98 -8.85
C HIS A 382 -18.74 18.78 -8.26
N HIS A 383 -18.65 20.11 -8.11
CA HIS A 383 -19.77 20.90 -7.60
C HIS A 383 -20.79 21.23 -8.71
N GLU A 384 -22.08 21.19 -8.39
CA GLU A 384 -23.18 21.32 -9.36
C GLU A 384 -23.24 22.69 -10.07
N SER A 385 -22.72 23.75 -9.45
CA SER A 385 -22.66 25.09 -10.06
C SER A 385 -21.96 25.02 -11.41
N LYS A 386 -22.57 25.60 -12.46
CA LYS A 386 -21.97 25.68 -13.80
C LYS A 386 -20.93 26.79 -13.93
N GLU A 387 -20.80 27.64 -12.91
CA GLU A 387 -19.98 28.85 -12.96
C GLU A 387 -18.54 28.53 -12.54
N VAL A 388 -17.65 28.47 -13.52
CA VAL A 388 -16.20 28.30 -13.32
C VAL A 388 -15.41 29.43 -13.96
N MET A 389 -14.20 29.63 -13.47
CA MET A 389 -13.27 30.57 -14.04
C MET A 389 -11.85 30.03 -13.95
N ARG A 390 -10.99 30.57 -14.79
CA ARG A 390 -9.56 30.40 -14.67
C ARG A 390 -9.02 31.44 -13.71
N ASP A 391 -8.40 31.00 -12.62
CA ASP A 391 -7.73 31.88 -11.68
C ASP A 391 -6.54 32.56 -12.37
N PRO A 392 -6.50 33.91 -12.45
CA PRO A 392 -5.41 34.62 -13.11
C PRO A 392 -4.06 34.46 -12.40
N LYS A 393 -4.05 34.15 -11.09
CA LYS A 393 -2.80 33.99 -10.32
C LYS A 393 -2.18 32.62 -10.50
N THR A 394 -3.00 31.58 -10.35
CA THR A 394 -2.52 30.18 -10.36
C THR A 394 -2.67 29.52 -11.73
N GLY A 395 -3.53 30.05 -12.60
CA GLY A 395 -3.88 29.45 -13.87
C GLY A 395 -4.81 28.23 -13.77
N SER A 396 -5.21 27.84 -12.56
CA SER A 396 -6.12 26.73 -12.27
C SER A 396 -7.57 27.08 -12.54
N ILE A 397 -8.41 26.08 -12.83
CA ILE A 397 -9.86 26.23 -12.97
C ILE A 397 -10.50 26.05 -11.61
N VAL A 398 -11.17 27.10 -11.14
CA VAL A 398 -11.82 27.20 -9.84
C VAL A 398 -13.30 27.54 -10.01
N LEU A 399 -14.11 27.34 -8.98
CA LEU A 399 -15.48 27.83 -8.97
C LEU A 399 -15.47 29.37 -9.00
N ARG A 400 -16.34 29.93 -9.84
CA ARG A 400 -16.52 31.37 -9.95
C ARG A 400 -17.44 31.83 -8.82
N MET A 401 -16.92 32.68 -7.94
CA MET A 401 -17.67 33.20 -6.79
C MET A 401 -18.42 34.50 -7.11
N VAL A 402 -17.99 35.24 -8.14
CA VAL A 402 -18.59 36.51 -8.57
C VAL A 402 -18.69 36.49 -10.09
N LYS A 403 -19.86 36.83 -10.63
CA LYS A 403 -20.12 36.95 -12.06
C LYS A 403 -20.68 38.33 -12.34
N ASP A 404 -20.03 39.07 -13.24
CA ASP A 404 -20.46 40.42 -13.66
C ASP A 404 -20.72 41.38 -12.48
N GLY A 405 -19.86 41.32 -11.45
CA GLY A 405 -19.99 42.12 -10.22
C GLY A 405 -21.12 41.68 -9.28
N VAL A 406 -21.73 40.51 -9.51
CA VAL A 406 -22.75 39.90 -8.66
C VAL A 406 -22.18 38.65 -8.00
N PRO A 407 -22.08 38.60 -6.66
CA PRO A 407 -21.70 37.38 -5.95
C PRO A 407 -22.69 36.25 -6.20
N ILE A 408 -22.19 35.06 -6.46
CA ILE A 408 -23.01 33.87 -6.69
C ILE A 408 -23.22 33.13 -5.37
N GLN A 409 -24.44 32.70 -5.11
CA GLN A 409 -24.76 31.88 -3.96
C GLN A 409 -24.14 30.48 -4.10
N MET A 410 -23.17 30.16 -3.25
CA MET A 410 -22.44 28.87 -3.23
C MET A 410 -22.75 28.08 -1.95
N THR A 411 -24.03 27.90 -1.63
CA THR A 411 -24.47 27.17 -0.42
C THR A 411 -24.91 25.73 -0.67
N SER A 412 -25.04 25.34 -1.94
CA SER A 412 -25.33 23.95 -2.29
C SER A 412 -24.15 23.04 -2.00
N HIS A 413 -24.43 21.83 -1.54
CA HIS A 413 -23.45 20.77 -1.32
C HIS A 413 -23.70 19.57 -2.25
N ARG A 414 -24.50 19.77 -3.30
CA ARG A 414 -24.78 18.75 -4.31
C ARG A 414 -23.60 18.61 -5.27
N LEU A 415 -23.36 17.38 -5.68
CA LEU A 415 -22.30 17.03 -6.60
C LEU A 415 -22.87 16.78 -8.00
N THR A 416 -22.11 17.17 -9.02
CA THR A 416 -22.39 16.89 -10.43
C THR A 416 -22.51 15.39 -10.68
N ASP A 417 -23.55 14.98 -11.40
CA ASP A 417 -23.71 13.59 -11.86
C ASP A 417 -23.01 13.39 -13.20
N PHE A 418 -21.89 12.65 -13.19
CA PHE A 418 -21.11 12.34 -14.38
C PHE A 418 -21.69 11.20 -15.24
N ARG A 419 -22.84 10.63 -14.86
CA ARG A 419 -23.63 9.78 -15.77
C ARG A 419 -24.21 10.59 -16.93
N ASP A 420 -24.51 11.87 -16.68
CA ASP A 420 -24.88 12.82 -17.73
C ASP A 420 -23.61 13.44 -18.34
N LYS A 421 -23.35 13.12 -19.62
CA LYS A 421 -22.19 13.65 -20.35
C LYS A 421 -22.23 15.16 -20.52
N ARG A 422 -23.41 15.80 -20.36
CA ARG A 422 -23.54 17.27 -20.38
C ARG A 422 -22.81 17.94 -19.21
N ALA A 423 -22.45 17.20 -18.16
CA ALA A 423 -21.59 17.69 -17.08
C ALA A 423 -20.27 18.30 -17.61
N CYS A 424 -19.72 17.74 -18.69
CA CYS A 424 -18.48 18.22 -19.29
C CYS A 424 -18.64 19.53 -20.08
N GLU A 425 -19.85 19.87 -20.52
CA GLU A 425 -20.15 21.12 -21.26
C GLU A 425 -19.91 22.37 -20.40
N LYS A 426 -19.79 22.20 -19.07
CA LYS A 426 -19.34 23.23 -18.13
C LYS A 426 -17.99 23.86 -18.52
N CYS A 427 -17.10 23.06 -19.11
CA CYS A 427 -15.77 23.51 -19.55
C CYS A 427 -15.56 23.35 -21.06
N HIS A 428 -16.19 22.34 -21.67
CA HIS A 428 -15.97 21.97 -23.06
C HIS A 428 -17.05 22.57 -23.97
N PHE A 429 -16.85 23.84 -24.34
CA PHE A 429 -17.73 24.55 -25.26
C PHE A 429 -16.94 25.52 -26.13
N GLU A 430 -17.57 25.99 -27.22
CA GLU A 430 -16.96 26.93 -28.15
C GLU A 430 -16.68 28.29 -27.52
N LYS A 431 -15.50 28.87 -27.82
CA LYS A 431 -15.08 30.20 -27.30
C LYS A 431 -15.00 30.26 -25.76
N ASN A 432 -14.74 29.13 -25.11
CA ASN A 432 -14.49 29.11 -23.67
C ASN A 432 -13.21 29.89 -23.32
N GLN A 433 -13.22 30.58 -22.19
CA GLN A 433 -12.05 31.30 -21.65
C GLN A 433 -11.24 30.45 -20.65
N LEU A 434 -11.50 29.14 -20.59
CA LEU A 434 -10.93 28.23 -19.61
C LEU A 434 -9.66 27.53 -20.14
N GLY A 435 -9.41 27.63 -21.44
CA GLY A 435 -8.30 26.92 -22.08
C GLY A 435 -8.55 25.43 -22.23
N ALA A 436 -9.82 25.05 -22.39
CA ALA A 436 -10.25 23.66 -22.60
C ALA A 436 -10.59 23.43 -24.08
N PRO A 437 -10.34 22.22 -24.62
CA PRO A 437 -10.82 21.88 -25.96
C PRO A 437 -12.35 21.84 -26.01
N VAL A 438 -12.94 22.02 -27.20
CA VAL A 438 -14.42 21.98 -27.36
C VAL A 438 -15.00 20.59 -27.03
N ARG A 439 -14.18 19.54 -27.06
CA ARG A 439 -14.58 18.16 -26.78
C ARG A 439 -13.64 17.51 -25.77
N VAL A 440 -14.21 16.65 -24.94
CA VAL A 440 -13.44 15.78 -24.03
C VAL A 440 -12.69 14.75 -24.85
N LEU A 441 -11.37 14.69 -24.69
CA LEU A 441 -10.53 13.69 -25.34
C LEU A 441 -10.65 12.36 -24.60
N PRO A 442 -10.52 11.21 -25.29
CA PRO A 442 -10.55 9.92 -24.62
C PRO A 442 -9.32 9.71 -23.73
N ALA A 443 -9.42 8.78 -22.78
CA ALA A 443 -8.27 8.36 -21.98
C ALA A 443 -7.20 7.74 -22.88
N LYS A 444 -5.93 8.07 -22.63
CA LYS A 444 -4.80 7.53 -23.39
C LYS A 444 -4.62 6.05 -23.07
N SER A 445 -4.77 5.18 -24.07
CA SER A 445 -4.77 3.74 -23.88
C SER A 445 -3.36 3.15 -23.68
N VAL A 446 -3.30 1.84 -23.46
CA VAL A 446 -2.04 1.11 -23.29
C VAL A 446 -1.06 1.28 -24.45
N ILE A 447 -1.53 1.55 -25.68
CA ILE A 447 -0.63 1.75 -26.83
C ILE A 447 0.18 3.05 -26.69
N CYS A 448 -0.35 4.03 -25.93
CA CYS A 448 0.29 5.32 -25.74
C CYS A 448 1.32 5.31 -24.59
N ILE A 449 1.36 4.23 -23.79
CA ILE A 449 2.27 4.14 -22.63
C ILE A 449 3.75 4.17 -23.04
N GLY A 450 4.05 3.79 -24.29
CA GLY A 450 5.38 3.91 -24.89
C GLY A 450 5.90 5.34 -25.00
N CYS A 451 5.01 6.34 -24.91
CA CYS A 451 5.36 7.74 -25.16
C CYS A 451 5.12 8.66 -23.96
N HIS A 452 4.14 8.37 -23.09
CA HIS A 452 3.82 9.18 -21.90
C HIS A 452 2.91 8.41 -20.92
N SER A 453 2.49 9.04 -19.82
CA SER A 453 1.49 8.48 -18.90
C SER A 453 0.21 8.06 -19.64
N ALA A 454 -0.28 6.86 -19.33
CA ALA A 454 -1.44 6.24 -19.98
C ALA A 454 -2.15 5.26 -19.02
N THR A 455 -3.26 4.67 -19.46
CA THR A 455 -3.97 3.59 -18.75
C THR A 455 -3.68 2.22 -19.37
N ILE A 456 -4.00 1.14 -18.66
CA ILE A 456 -3.94 -0.24 -19.17
C ILE A 456 -5.12 -0.53 -20.11
N GLY A 457 -6.23 0.19 -19.96
CA GLY A 457 -7.42 -0.04 -20.78
C GLY A 457 -7.30 0.52 -22.21
N ALA A 458 -8.12 -0.01 -23.11
CA ALA A 458 -8.37 0.56 -24.44
C ALA A 458 -9.85 1.00 -24.51
N GLY A 459 -10.09 2.29 -24.32
CA GLY A 459 -11.44 2.87 -24.28
C GLY A 459 -11.89 3.50 -25.59
N ASP A 460 -10.97 3.70 -26.54
CA ASP A 460 -11.23 4.35 -27.82
C ASP A 460 -11.12 3.36 -29.00
N PRO A 461 -11.87 3.58 -30.11
CA PRO A 461 -11.89 2.66 -31.24
C PRO A 461 -10.52 2.46 -31.92
N ILE A 462 -9.68 3.49 -31.95
CA ILE A 462 -8.36 3.43 -32.62
C ILE A 462 -7.46 2.46 -31.87
N SER A 463 -7.42 2.56 -30.55
CA SER A 463 -6.63 1.67 -29.71
C SER A 463 -7.12 0.23 -29.75
N ILE A 464 -8.45 0.03 -29.76
CA ILE A 464 -9.03 -1.31 -29.88
C ILE A 464 -8.62 -1.95 -31.21
N LEU A 465 -8.79 -1.22 -32.32
CA LEU A 465 -8.43 -1.72 -33.65
C LEU A 465 -6.92 -2.01 -33.76
N ALA A 466 -6.07 -1.12 -33.25
CA ALA A 466 -4.62 -1.31 -33.27
C ALA A 466 -4.17 -2.56 -32.49
N LEU A 467 -4.75 -2.78 -31.30
CA LEU A 467 -4.45 -3.95 -30.48
C LEU A 467 -4.98 -5.25 -31.10
N LEU A 468 -6.14 -5.23 -31.76
CA LEU A 468 -6.66 -6.37 -32.50
C LEU A 468 -5.72 -6.77 -33.65
N LEU A 469 -5.32 -5.79 -34.47
CA LEU A 469 -4.38 -6.03 -35.58
C LEU A 469 -3.01 -6.50 -35.08
N PHE A 470 -2.51 -5.90 -33.99
CA PHE A 470 -1.29 -6.34 -33.33
C PHE A 470 -1.41 -7.79 -32.85
N GLY A 471 -2.51 -8.15 -32.18
CA GLY A 471 -2.75 -9.50 -31.68
C GLY A 471 -2.80 -10.54 -32.80
N VAL A 472 -3.53 -10.26 -33.88
CA VAL A 472 -3.54 -11.09 -35.09
C VAL A 472 -2.13 -11.25 -35.66
N GLY A 473 -1.37 -10.16 -35.77
CA GLY A 473 0.01 -10.20 -36.25
C GLY A 473 0.93 -11.03 -35.37
N ILE A 474 0.82 -10.92 -34.05
CA ILE A 474 1.59 -11.75 -33.11
C ILE A 474 1.23 -13.23 -33.28
N VAL A 475 -0.05 -13.58 -33.37
CA VAL A 475 -0.49 -14.97 -33.58
C VAL A 475 0.05 -15.51 -34.89
N LEU A 476 -0.01 -14.76 -35.99
CA LEU A 476 0.52 -15.19 -37.29
C LEU A 476 2.04 -15.39 -37.25
N THR A 477 2.78 -14.42 -36.69
CA THR A 477 4.25 -14.49 -36.61
C THR A 477 4.72 -15.63 -35.71
N ILE A 478 4.08 -15.82 -34.55
CA ILE A 478 4.37 -16.95 -33.66
C ILE A 478 4.03 -18.28 -34.33
N SER A 479 2.88 -18.38 -35.02
CA SER A 479 2.49 -19.60 -35.72
C SER A 479 3.53 -20.01 -36.76
N PHE A 480 4.08 -19.05 -37.50
CA PHE A 480 5.18 -19.31 -38.44
C PHE A 480 6.46 -19.78 -37.74
N TRP A 481 6.80 -19.20 -36.59
CA TRP A 481 7.98 -19.62 -35.81
C TRP A 481 7.88 -21.05 -35.29
N PHE A 482 6.69 -21.46 -34.85
CA PHE A 482 6.47 -22.82 -34.35
C PHE A 482 6.47 -23.89 -35.45
N GLN A 483 6.42 -23.50 -36.73
CA GLN A 483 6.72 -24.39 -37.86
C GLN A 483 8.22 -24.75 -37.94
N GLY A 484 9.10 -23.96 -37.31
CA GLY A 484 10.52 -24.27 -37.19
C GLY A 484 10.81 -25.36 -36.13
N THR A 485 12.00 -25.97 -36.20
CA THR A 485 12.48 -26.96 -35.22
C THR A 485 13.01 -26.26 -33.97
N VAL A 486 12.46 -26.57 -32.79
CA VAL A 486 12.97 -26.10 -31.48
C VAL A 486 13.26 -27.31 -30.62
N GLY A 487 14.55 -27.61 -30.40
CA GLY A 487 14.95 -28.84 -29.71
C GLY A 487 14.88 -30.05 -30.65
N ASP A 488 14.10 -31.06 -30.28
CA ASP A 488 13.91 -32.26 -31.10
C ASP A 488 12.97 -31.95 -32.30
N PRO A 489 13.31 -32.38 -33.53
CA PRO A 489 12.44 -32.24 -34.70
C PRO A 489 11.04 -32.83 -34.53
N SER A 490 10.87 -33.82 -33.65
CA SER A 490 9.61 -34.52 -33.39
C SER A 490 8.67 -33.83 -32.39
N PHE A 491 9.11 -32.76 -31.73
CA PHE A 491 8.29 -32.09 -30.71
C PHE A 491 7.01 -31.48 -31.30
N SER A 492 5.87 -31.77 -30.66
CA SER A 492 4.61 -31.05 -30.87
C SER A 492 4.71 -29.60 -30.40
N THR A 493 3.78 -28.74 -30.85
CA THR A 493 3.73 -27.32 -30.44
C THR A 493 3.69 -27.15 -28.92
N HIS A 494 2.95 -28.00 -28.22
CA HIS A 494 2.87 -27.98 -26.76
C HIS A 494 4.20 -28.37 -26.10
N GLU A 495 4.87 -29.40 -26.60
CA GLU A 495 6.17 -29.84 -26.09
C GLU A 495 7.26 -28.79 -26.31
N LYS A 496 7.24 -28.10 -27.46
CA LYS A 496 8.12 -26.94 -27.70
C LYS A 496 7.91 -25.84 -26.65
N ILE A 497 6.65 -25.50 -26.34
CA ILE A 497 6.31 -24.49 -25.32
C ILE A 497 6.78 -24.95 -23.93
N SER A 498 6.47 -26.18 -23.54
CA SER A 498 6.85 -26.75 -22.25
C SER A 498 8.37 -26.79 -22.08
N TYR A 499 9.11 -27.20 -23.11
CA TYR A 499 10.57 -27.24 -23.12
C TYR A 499 11.18 -25.85 -22.91
N ILE A 500 10.67 -24.84 -23.63
CA ILE A 500 11.12 -23.45 -23.47
C ILE A 500 10.81 -22.94 -22.05
N ALA A 501 9.59 -23.18 -21.56
CA ALA A 501 9.14 -22.73 -20.24
C ALA A 501 9.98 -23.35 -19.11
N GLU A 502 10.26 -24.65 -19.17
CA GLU A 502 11.10 -25.36 -18.20
C GLU A 502 12.52 -24.78 -18.17
N LYS A 503 13.11 -24.52 -19.33
CA LYS A 503 14.45 -23.91 -19.43
C LYS A 503 14.48 -22.49 -18.88
N ILE A 504 13.46 -21.68 -19.16
CA ILE A 504 13.32 -20.33 -18.59
C ILE A 504 13.20 -20.41 -17.06
N TRP A 505 12.39 -21.34 -16.54
CA TRP A 505 12.19 -21.52 -15.10
C TRP A 505 13.47 -21.95 -14.37
N GLN A 506 14.20 -22.94 -14.92
CA GLN A 506 15.49 -23.40 -14.39
C GLN A 506 16.52 -22.27 -14.33
N VAL A 507 16.48 -21.33 -15.27
CA VAL A 507 17.39 -20.18 -15.32
C VAL A 507 17.06 -19.15 -14.25
N ILE A 508 15.78 -18.75 -14.14
CA ILE A 508 15.35 -17.69 -13.22
C ILE A 508 15.70 -18.01 -11.77
N PHE A 509 15.59 -19.29 -11.38
CA PHE A 509 15.86 -19.74 -10.02
C PHE A 509 17.30 -20.25 -9.79
N SER A 510 18.24 -19.94 -10.69
CA SER A 510 19.66 -20.34 -10.57
C SER A 510 20.59 -19.14 -10.39
N ARG A 511 21.85 -19.37 -10.00
CA ARG A 511 22.90 -18.32 -9.98
C ARG A 511 23.15 -17.69 -11.36
N ARG A 512 22.66 -18.29 -12.44
CA ARG A 512 22.74 -17.77 -13.82
C ARG A 512 21.88 -16.53 -14.05
N ILE A 513 20.99 -16.19 -13.11
CA ILE A 513 20.22 -14.93 -13.15
C ILE A 513 21.13 -13.69 -13.22
N LEU A 514 22.34 -13.73 -12.63
CA LEU A 514 23.29 -12.63 -12.71
C LEU A 514 23.86 -12.47 -14.12
N THR A 515 24.16 -13.57 -14.81
CA THR A 515 24.57 -13.56 -16.22
C THR A 515 23.44 -13.03 -17.10
N LEU A 516 22.20 -13.46 -16.83
CA LEU A 516 21.00 -12.95 -17.52
C LEU A 516 20.87 -11.44 -17.38
N LEU A 517 20.89 -10.92 -16.15
CA LEU A 517 20.79 -9.49 -15.86
C LEU A 517 21.92 -8.71 -16.53
N ARG A 518 23.16 -9.24 -16.51
CA ARG A 518 24.30 -8.61 -17.19
C ARG A 518 24.07 -8.53 -18.69
N VAL A 519 23.55 -9.58 -19.33
CA VAL A 519 23.24 -9.57 -20.77
C VAL A 519 22.11 -8.60 -21.09
N LEU A 520 21.03 -8.59 -20.31
CA LEU A 520 19.93 -7.63 -20.49
C LEU A 520 20.39 -6.18 -20.33
N VAL A 521 21.24 -5.86 -19.36
CA VAL A 521 21.72 -4.48 -19.18
C VAL A 521 22.77 -4.12 -20.22
N VAL A 522 23.78 -4.96 -20.42
CA VAL A 522 24.95 -4.57 -21.23
C VAL A 522 24.70 -4.79 -22.73
N ASP A 523 24.13 -5.93 -23.11
CA ASP A 523 23.95 -6.28 -24.53
C ASP A 523 22.62 -5.75 -25.09
N VAL A 524 21.53 -5.75 -24.30
CA VAL A 524 20.21 -5.25 -24.75
C VAL A 524 20.06 -3.75 -24.46
N LEU A 525 20.16 -3.31 -23.20
CA LEU A 525 19.91 -1.91 -22.84
C LEU A 525 21.01 -0.97 -23.33
N LEU A 526 22.29 -1.30 -23.10
CA LEU A 526 23.41 -0.46 -23.53
C LEU A 526 23.91 -0.75 -24.96
N LEU A 527 23.26 -1.68 -25.67
CA LEU A 527 23.54 -2.01 -27.07
C LEU A 527 25.02 -2.34 -27.36
N ARG A 528 25.74 -2.97 -26.42
CA ARG A 528 27.20 -3.22 -26.53
C ARG A 528 27.63 -3.88 -27.83
N ARG A 529 26.83 -4.77 -28.39
CA ARG A 529 27.16 -5.47 -29.66
C ARG A 529 27.19 -4.51 -30.84
N ILE A 530 26.23 -3.60 -30.92
CA ILE A 530 26.19 -2.55 -31.95
C ILE A 530 27.38 -1.61 -31.78
N LEU A 531 27.75 -1.28 -30.53
CA LEU A 531 28.93 -0.46 -30.24
C LEU A 531 30.22 -1.10 -30.78
N LYS A 532 30.37 -2.42 -30.63
CA LYS A 532 31.51 -3.17 -31.16
C LYS A 532 31.56 -3.18 -32.69
N GLU A 533 30.42 -3.13 -33.37
CA GLU A 533 30.36 -3.09 -34.83
C GLU A 533 30.64 -1.68 -35.37
N SER A 534 30.03 -0.65 -34.79
CA SER A 534 30.20 0.73 -35.24
C SER A 534 29.69 1.73 -34.21
N LEU A 535 30.56 2.64 -33.79
CA LEU A 535 30.19 3.76 -32.93
C LEU A 535 29.06 4.61 -33.54
N SER A 536 29.11 4.90 -34.84
CA SER A 536 28.06 5.70 -35.52
C SER A 536 26.69 5.02 -35.49
N ARG A 537 26.63 3.70 -35.75
CA ARG A 537 25.36 2.95 -35.69
C ARG A 537 24.82 2.91 -34.26
N TRP A 538 25.72 2.71 -33.29
CA TRP A 538 25.38 2.71 -31.88
C TRP A 538 24.82 4.06 -31.45
N THR A 539 25.48 5.17 -31.77
CA THR A 539 25.00 6.51 -31.41
C THR A 539 23.61 6.78 -31.99
N ILE A 540 23.40 6.48 -33.28
CA ILE A 540 22.09 6.68 -33.94
C ILE A 540 21.01 5.81 -33.28
N HIS A 541 21.28 4.52 -33.02
CA HIS A 541 20.30 3.64 -32.36
C HIS A 541 20.04 4.06 -30.92
N SER A 542 21.07 4.42 -30.15
CA SER A 542 20.95 4.90 -28.78
C SER A 542 20.09 6.15 -28.69
N LEU A 543 20.20 7.09 -29.64
CA LEU A 543 19.35 8.29 -29.71
C LEU A 543 17.87 7.99 -29.99
N ILE A 544 17.52 6.80 -30.49
CA ILE A 544 16.13 6.40 -30.76
C ILE A 544 15.63 5.47 -29.63
N TYR A 545 16.35 4.37 -29.39
CA TYR A 545 15.94 3.29 -28.49
C TYR A 545 15.95 3.71 -27.02
N LEU A 546 17.05 4.30 -26.52
CA LEU A 546 17.13 4.65 -25.09
C LEU A 546 16.06 5.67 -24.68
N PRO A 547 15.80 6.73 -25.46
CA PRO A 547 14.70 7.64 -25.16
C PRO A 547 13.32 6.99 -25.24
N LEU A 548 13.03 6.15 -26.23
CA LEU A 548 11.77 5.42 -26.29
C LEU A 548 11.59 4.49 -25.09
N PHE A 549 12.64 3.74 -24.72
CA PHE A 549 12.66 2.89 -23.54
C PHE A 549 12.43 3.69 -22.25
N LEU A 550 13.12 4.83 -22.10
CA LEU A 550 12.98 5.67 -20.91
C LEU A 550 11.59 6.30 -20.82
N ARG A 551 10.99 6.74 -21.94
CA ARG A 551 9.61 7.24 -21.96
C ARG A 551 8.61 6.15 -21.58
N PHE A 552 8.78 4.94 -22.11
CA PHE A 552 7.97 3.78 -21.72
C PHE A 552 8.11 3.46 -20.23
N PHE A 553 9.35 3.45 -19.72
CA PHE A 553 9.62 3.19 -18.31
C PHE A 553 9.00 4.25 -17.40
N ILE A 554 9.14 5.54 -17.75
CA ILE A 554 8.48 6.64 -17.05
C ILE A 554 6.96 6.44 -17.08
N GLY A 555 6.37 6.10 -18.23
CA GLY A 555 4.95 5.80 -18.37
C GLY A 555 4.47 4.68 -17.43
N LEU A 556 5.23 3.59 -17.35
CA LEU A 556 4.95 2.47 -16.45
C LEU A 556 5.05 2.86 -14.97
N VAL A 557 6.11 3.59 -14.59
CA VAL A 557 6.31 4.06 -13.22
C VAL A 557 5.18 5.00 -12.81
N LEU A 558 4.79 5.95 -13.68
CA LEU A 558 3.69 6.87 -13.41
C LEU A 558 2.35 6.15 -13.31
N LEU A 559 2.09 5.16 -14.16
CA LEU A 559 0.92 4.30 -14.06
C LEU A 559 0.89 3.56 -12.71
N PHE A 560 2.00 2.92 -12.32
CA PHE A 560 2.12 2.24 -11.02
C PHE A 560 1.87 3.20 -9.86
N LEU A 561 2.54 4.35 -9.84
CA LEU A 561 2.38 5.35 -8.79
C LEU A 561 0.94 5.85 -8.70
N SER A 562 0.27 6.08 -9.83
CA SER A 562 -1.13 6.52 -9.87
C SER A 562 -2.10 5.51 -9.22
N LYS A 563 -1.76 4.21 -9.28
CA LYS A 563 -2.57 3.12 -8.71
C LYS A 563 -2.20 2.80 -7.27
N ALA A 564 -0.91 2.78 -6.96
CA ALA A 564 -0.39 2.44 -5.64
C ALA A 564 -0.56 3.60 -4.63
N PHE A 565 -0.44 4.85 -5.09
CA PHE A 565 -0.46 6.04 -4.22
C PHE A 565 -1.40 7.14 -4.75
N PRO A 566 -2.70 6.86 -4.96
CA PRO A 566 -3.65 7.82 -5.56
C PRO A 566 -3.90 9.04 -4.68
N MET A 567 -3.73 8.93 -3.35
CA MET A 567 -3.94 10.05 -2.41
C MET A 567 -2.67 10.91 -2.21
N SER A 568 -1.54 10.54 -2.80
CA SER A 568 -0.27 11.26 -2.59
C SER A 568 -0.21 12.52 -3.46
N PRO A 569 -0.01 13.71 -2.87
CA PRO A 569 0.18 14.95 -3.63
C PRO A 569 1.42 14.88 -4.54
N LYS A 570 2.47 14.19 -4.12
CA LYS A 570 3.70 14.01 -4.92
C LYS A 570 3.43 13.23 -6.20
N THR A 571 2.62 12.18 -6.09
CA THR A 571 2.18 11.40 -7.26
C THR A 571 1.37 12.28 -8.22
N ALA A 572 0.47 13.11 -7.70
CA ALA A 572 -0.34 14.01 -8.52
C ALA A 572 0.53 15.02 -9.29
N VAL A 573 1.58 15.56 -8.66
CA VAL A 573 2.54 16.48 -9.30
C VAL A 573 3.34 15.78 -10.40
N LEU A 574 3.83 14.55 -10.16
CA LEU A 574 4.58 13.79 -11.18
C LEU A 574 3.72 13.41 -12.39
N LEU A 575 2.41 13.27 -12.20
CA LEU A 575 1.45 13.02 -13.28
C LEU A 575 1.03 14.29 -14.03
N ASP A 576 1.40 15.49 -13.54
CA ASP A 576 1.15 16.74 -14.25
C ASP A 576 2.22 16.95 -15.33
N LYS A 577 1.78 17.00 -16.59
CA LYS A 577 2.66 17.25 -17.75
C LYS A 577 3.35 18.61 -17.68
N ASN A 578 2.78 19.57 -16.96
CA ASN A 578 3.35 20.90 -16.79
C ASN A 578 4.40 20.96 -15.67
N TYR A 579 4.59 19.88 -14.90
CA TYR A 579 5.61 19.87 -13.88
C TYR A 579 6.99 20.02 -14.53
N PRO A 580 7.77 21.09 -14.22
CA PRO A 580 8.94 21.47 -15.01
C PRO A 580 9.95 20.33 -15.28
N PRO A 581 10.32 19.49 -14.30
CA PRO A 581 11.23 18.37 -14.56
C PRO A 581 10.67 17.34 -15.56
N MET A 582 9.36 17.10 -15.53
CA MET A 582 8.70 16.16 -16.44
C MET A 582 8.59 16.73 -17.84
N ALA A 583 8.19 18.00 -17.96
CA ALA A 583 8.13 18.71 -19.24
C ALA A 583 9.51 18.72 -19.94
N PHE A 584 10.56 19.06 -19.19
CA PHE A 584 11.93 19.05 -19.70
C PHE A 584 12.37 17.65 -20.14
N ALA A 585 12.11 16.62 -19.33
CA ALA A 585 12.48 15.25 -19.67
C ALA A 585 11.76 14.77 -20.95
N TYR A 586 10.47 15.04 -21.10
CA TYR A 586 9.74 14.64 -22.31
C TYR A 586 10.22 15.39 -23.56
N ASP A 587 10.54 16.68 -23.47
CA ASP A 587 11.09 17.44 -24.60
C ASP A 587 12.49 16.94 -25.00
N LEU A 588 13.38 16.73 -24.02
CA LEU A 588 14.73 16.21 -24.26
C LEU A 588 14.71 14.83 -24.93
N LEU A 589 13.91 13.91 -24.40
CA LEU A 589 13.80 12.56 -24.96
C LEU A 589 13.15 12.58 -26.35
N GLY A 590 12.16 13.46 -26.57
CA GLY A 590 11.57 13.68 -27.90
C GLY A 590 12.59 14.20 -28.91
N LEU A 591 13.42 15.18 -28.52
CA LEU A 591 14.47 15.75 -29.36
C LEU A 591 15.52 14.72 -29.75
N CYS A 592 15.98 13.89 -28.80
CA CYS A 592 16.92 12.81 -29.09
C CYS A 592 16.37 11.87 -30.19
N ILE A 593 15.08 11.52 -30.14
CA ILE A 593 14.46 10.64 -31.14
C ILE A 593 14.40 11.34 -32.50
N ILE A 594 14.09 12.64 -32.56
CA ILE A 594 14.08 13.40 -33.83
C ILE A 594 15.48 13.43 -34.45
N ILE A 595 16.50 13.74 -33.64
CA ILE A 595 17.90 13.76 -34.12
C ILE A 595 18.32 12.36 -34.58
N GLY A 596 17.98 11.33 -33.80
CA GLY A 596 18.30 9.94 -34.12
C GLY A 596 17.61 9.45 -35.41
N THR A 597 16.31 9.72 -35.57
CA THR A 597 15.56 9.35 -36.78
C THR A 597 16.04 10.14 -38.01
N GLY A 598 16.35 11.43 -37.85
CA GLY A 598 16.98 12.25 -38.89
C GLY A 598 18.35 11.73 -39.32
N ALA A 599 19.21 11.40 -38.34
CA ALA A 599 20.53 10.82 -38.61
C ALA A 599 20.45 9.43 -39.26
N ALA A 600 19.50 8.59 -38.83
CA ALA A 600 19.23 7.29 -39.45
C ALA A 600 18.79 7.44 -40.91
N MET A 601 17.94 8.43 -41.20
CA MET A 601 17.47 8.75 -42.54
C MET A 601 18.62 9.28 -43.43
N MET A 602 19.37 10.26 -42.94
CA MET A 602 20.52 10.84 -43.65
C MET A 602 21.58 9.78 -43.98
N ARG A 603 21.93 8.93 -43.01
CA ARG A 603 22.87 7.81 -43.22
C ARG A 603 22.38 6.83 -44.28
N ARG A 604 21.06 6.61 -44.39
CA ARG A 604 20.48 5.75 -45.44
C ARG A 604 20.52 6.41 -46.81
N PHE A 605 20.26 7.71 -46.89
CA PHE A 605 20.39 8.45 -48.16
C PHE A 605 21.83 8.45 -48.68
N GLN A 606 22.81 8.69 -47.81
CA GLN A 606 24.23 8.69 -48.19
C GLN A 606 24.71 7.31 -48.66
N ASN A 607 24.22 6.22 -48.04
CA ASN A 607 24.61 4.86 -48.39
C ASN A 607 23.72 4.20 -49.46
N ARG A 608 22.79 4.95 -50.08
CA ARG A 608 21.86 4.44 -51.11
C ARG A 608 22.59 3.95 -52.36
N ALA A 609 23.77 4.51 -52.65
CA ALA A 609 24.61 4.13 -53.78
C ALA A 609 25.26 2.73 -53.65
N GLN A 610 25.29 2.12 -52.46
CA GLN A 610 26.03 0.88 -52.19
C GLN A 610 25.17 -0.39 -52.02
N LYS A 611 23.83 -0.32 -52.06
CA LYS A 611 22.95 -1.50 -51.86
C LYS A 611 21.85 -1.60 -52.91
N ALA A 612 21.82 -2.73 -53.63
CA ALA A 612 20.92 -3.00 -54.76
C ALA A 612 19.45 -3.32 -54.37
N ILE A 613 19.13 -3.57 -53.09
CA ILE A 613 17.74 -3.83 -52.67
C ILE A 613 17.46 -3.09 -51.35
N PRO A 614 16.82 -1.92 -51.37
CA PRO A 614 16.30 -1.30 -50.17
C PRO A 614 15.01 -2.04 -49.77
N GLY A 615 15.03 -2.80 -48.68
CA GLY A 615 13.79 -3.28 -48.07
C GLY A 615 12.97 -2.10 -47.57
N GLY A 616 11.98 -1.65 -48.36
CA GLY A 616 11.22 -0.41 -48.18
C GLY A 616 10.58 -0.21 -46.81
N GLN A 617 10.36 -1.30 -46.05
CA GLN A 617 9.85 -1.28 -44.68
C GLN A 617 10.67 -0.38 -43.73
N ASP A 618 11.98 -0.24 -43.95
CA ASP A 618 12.85 0.61 -43.10
C ASP A 618 12.48 2.09 -43.17
N TYR A 619 12.10 2.58 -44.36
CA TYR A 619 11.70 3.98 -44.55
C TYR A 619 10.34 4.27 -43.92
N ILE A 620 9.41 3.31 -44.03
CA ILE A 620 8.08 3.39 -43.41
C ILE A 620 8.23 3.52 -41.90
N VAL A 621 9.05 2.67 -41.27
CA VAL A 621 9.28 2.70 -39.82
C VAL A 621 9.89 4.03 -39.35
N ILE A 622 10.98 4.47 -39.98
CA ILE A 622 11.66 5.71 -39.57
C ILE A 622 10.75 6.91 -39.81
N GLY A 623 10.04 6.95 -40.94
CA GLY A 623 9.06 7.98 -41.26
C GLY A 623 7.91 8.03 -40.27
N LEU A 624 7.38 6.86 -39.87
CA LEU A 624 6.27 6.76 -38.93
C LEU A 624 6.67 7.21 -37.51
N ILE A 625 7.83 6.78 -37.02
CA ILE A 625 8.37 7.26 -35.73
C ILE A 625 8.59 8.78 -35.79
N GLY A 626 9.22 9.29 -36.87
CA GLY A 626 9.41 10.72 -37.05
C GLY A 626 8.09 11.51 -37.06
N ALA A 627 7.08 11.02 -37.78
CA ALA A 627 5.75 11.65 -37.84
C ALA A 627 5.04 11.67 -36.49
N ILE A 628 5.13 10.59 -35.70
CA ILE A 628 4.56 10.54 -34.34
C ILE A 628 5.22 11.61 -33.46
N LEU A 629 6.54 11.77 -33.53
CA LEU A 629 7.24 12.76 -32.70
C LEU A 629 6.93 14.20 -33.13
N ILE A 630 6.90 14.48 -34.43
CA ILE A 630 6.55 15.81 -34.96
C ILE A 630 5.11 16.18 -34.56
N THR A 631 4.15 15.28 -34.78
CA THR A 631 2.76 15.51 -34.36
C THR A 631 2.64 15.60 -32.84
N GLY A 632 3.47 14.88 -32.08
CA GLY A 632 3.52 14.96 -30.61
C GLY A 632 3.93 16.34 -30.11
N PHE A 633 5.01 16.92 -30.66
CA PHE A 633 5.41 18.29 -30.34
C PHE A 633 4.36 19.32 -30.76
N LEU A 634 3.73 19.13 -31.93
CA LEU A 634 2.64 20.01 -32.39
C LEU A 634 1.46 20.00 -31.41
N VAL A 635 1.03 18.82 -30.97
CA VAL A 635 -0.02 18.66 -29.96
C VAL A 635 0.41 19.30 -28.63
N GLU A 636 1.66 19.14 -28.21
CA GLU A 636 2.18 19.77 -26.98
C GLU A 636 2.17 21.31 -27.07
N GLY A 637 2.62 21.88 -28.19
CA GLY A 637 2.58 23.33 -28.42
C GLY A 637 1.15 23.88 -28.40
N MET A 638 0.21 23.21 -29.08
CA MET A 638 -1.22 23.56 -29.03
C MET A 638 -1.79 23.46 -27.61
N ARG A 639 -1.39 22.43 -26.83
CA ARG A 639 -1.80 22.25 -25.44
C ARG A 639 -1.30 23.40 -24.57
N ILE A 640 -0.02 23.77 -24.67
CA ILE A 640 0.57 24.88 -23.91
C ILE A 640 -0.15 26.19 -24.25
N LEU A 641 -0.40 26.45 -25.53
CA LEU A 641 -1.15 27.61 -26.00
C LEU A 641 -2.56 27.68 -25.41
N LEU A 642 -3.32 26.59 -25.52
CA LEU A 642 -4.69 26.52 -25.00
C LEU A 642 -4.74 26.66 -23.49
N THR A 643 -3.88 25.92 -22.80
CA THR A 643 -3.84 25.92 -21.34
C THR A 643 -3.36 27.26 -20.80
N GLY A 644 -2.58 28.02 -21.57
CA GLY A 644 -2.08 29.36 -21.24
C GLY A 644 -1.23 29.38 -19.98
N ILE A 645 -0.53 28.29 -19.68
CA ILE A 645 0.32 28.16 -18.48
C ILE A 645 1.31 29.33 -18.34
N PRO A 646 1.66 29.76 -17.12
CA PRO A 646 2.61 30.86 -16.92
C PRO A 646 3.93 30.60 -17.66
N ALA A 647 4.50 31.64 -18.27
CA ALA A 647 5.70 31.53 -19.10
C ALA A 647 6.86 30.83 -18.37
N PHE A 648 7.09 31.14 -17.09
CA PHE A 648 8.16 30.52 -16.30
C PHE A 648 8.00 29.00 -16.12
N VAL A 649 6.76 28.47 -16.14
CA VAL A 649 6.48 27.03 -16.11
C VAL A 649 6.67 26.43 -17.50
N ALA A 650 6.16 27.13 -18.52
CA ALA A 650 6.20 26.68 -19.91
C ALA A 650 7.64 26.55 -20.44
N MET A 651 8.56 27.40 -19.99
CA MET A 651 9.98 27.39 -20.39
C MET A 651 10.68 26.04 -20.19
N ALA A 652 10.21 25.21 -19.27
CA ALA A 652 10.76 23.87 -19.09
C ALA A 652 10.48 22.94 -20.27
N SER A 653 9.37 23.15 -20.99
CA SER A 653 9.14 22.57 -22.32
C SER A 653 9.84 23.44 -23.37
N PHE A 654 11.16 23.29 -23.46
CA PHE A 654 12.01 24.16 -24.28
C PHE A 654 11.78 24.02 -25.79
N LEU A 655 11.07 22.97 -26.27
CA LEU A 655 10.61 22.85 -27.65
C LEU A 655 9.11 23.18 -27.77
N GLY A 656 8.29 22.68 -26.84
CA GLY A 656 6.85 22.91 -26.86
C GLY A 656 6.47 24.38 -26.67
N TYR A 657 7.18 25.11 -25.81
CA TYR A 657 6.89 26.53 -25.54
C TYR A 657 7.19 27.45 -26.73
N PRO A 658 8.38 27.43 -27.37
CA PRO A 658 8.61 28.19 -28.60
C PRO A 658 7.61 27.84 -29.71
N LEU A 659 7.24 26.57 -29.84
CA LEU A 659 6.23 26.14 -30.79
C LEU A 659 4.85 26.73 -30.46
N SER A 660 4.48 26.81 -29.18
CA SER A 660 3.23 27.47 -28.76
C SER A 660 3.20 28.96 -29.12
N LEU A 661 4.33 29.66 -29.01
CA LEU A 661 4.47 31.07 -29.41
C LEU A 661 4.32 31.23 -30.92
N PHE A 662 4.94 30.34 -31.69
CA PHE A 662 4.80 30.32 -33.15
C PHE A 662 3.35 30.06 -33.57
N LEU A 663 2.67 29.09 -32.95
CA LEU A 663 1.26 28.81 -33.23
C LEU A 663 0.36 30.00 -32.87
N ASN A 664 0.67 30.75 -31.81
CA ASN A 664 -0.07 31.95 -31.43
C ASN A 664 -0.07 33.06 -32.50
N LEU A 665 0.85 33.03 -33.47
CA LEU A 665 0.88 33.99 -34.58
C LEU A 665 -0.29 33.81 -35.56
N PHE A 666 -0.92 32.63 -35.57
CA PHE A 666 -2.04 32.35 -36.47
C PHE A 666 -3.38 32.56 -35.74
N PRO A 667 -4.31 33.33 -36.31
CA PRO A 667 -5.63 33.61 -35.73
C PRO A 667 -6.58 32.42 -35.90
N ILE A 668 -6.18 31.25 -35.40
CA ILE A 668 -6.91 29.98 -35.50
C ILE A 668 -7.61 29.69 -34.17
N ARG A 669 -8.79 29.08 -34.26
CA ARG A 669 -9.52 28.55 -33.09
C ARG A 669 -8.91 27.24 -32.62
N TRP A 670 -7.81 27.35 -31.87
CA TRP A 670 -7.06 26.20 -31.37
C TRP A 670 -7.88 25.24 -30.52
N GLU A 671 -8.93 25.73 -29.83
CA GLU A 671 -9.78 24.92 -28.97
C GLU A 671 -10.56 23.87 -29.76
N GLY A 672 -10.88 24.19 -31.02
CA GLY A 672 -11.55 23.31 -31.96
C GLY A 672 -10.60 22.41 -32.76
N LEU A 673 -9.39 22.89 -33.06
CA LEU A 673 -8.40 22.15 -33.86
C LEU A 673 -7.63 21.10 -33.04
N TYR A 674 -7.33 21.39 -31.78
CA TYR A 674 -6.53 20.53 -30.91
C TYR A 674 -7.03 19.07 -30.82
N PRO A 675 -8.34 18.79 -30.69
CA PRO A 675 -8.83 17.42 -30.69
C PRO A 675 -8.47 16.62 -31.96
N TYR A 676 -8.48 17.26 -33.12
CA TYR A 676 -8.13 16.59 -34.38
C TYR A 676 -6.63 16.29 -34.45
N ALA A 677 -5.78 17.23 -34.02
CA ALA A 677 -4.34 17.00 -33.92
C ALA A 677 -4.03 15.86 -32.95
N TRP A 678 -4.74 15.79 -31.83
CA TRP A 678 -4.63 14.68 -30.87
C TRP A 678 -5.00 13.33 -31.53
N TYR A 679 -6.12 13.25 -32.25
CA TYR A 679 -6.52 12.03 -32.95
C TYR A 679 -5.52 11.64 -34.05
N ALA A 680 -4.99 12.60 -34.81
CA ALA A 680 -3.97 12.32 -35.81
C ALA A 680 -2.73 11.66 -35.17
N HIS A 681 -2.25 12.19 -34.03
CA HIS A 681 -1.16 11.61 -33.28
C HIS A 681 -1.47 10.20 -32.74
N ALA A 682 -2.68 10.00 -32.19
CA ALA A 682 -3.13 8.70 -31.69
C ALA A 682 -3.24 7.65 -32.81
N ILE A 683 -3.76 8.04 -33.99
CA ILE A 683 -3.86 7.18 -35.18
C ILE A 683 -2.48 6.75 -35.64
N LEU A 684 -1.52 7.66 -35.78
CA LEU A 684 -0.15 7.33 -36.16
C LEU A 684 0.49 6.33 -35.18
N THR A 685 0.24 6.51 -33.88
CA THR A 685 0.69 5.57 -32.84
C THR A 685 0.02 4.21 -32.98
N GLY A 686 -1.29 4.17 -33.23
CA GLY A 686 -2.03 2.93 -33.50
C GLY A 686 -1.52 2.19 -34.74
N VAL A 687 -1.23 2.92 -35.82
CA VAL A 687 -0.63 2.35 -37.04
C VAL A 687 0.75 1.75 -36.74
N LEU A 688 1.59 2.41 -35.94
CA LEU A 688 2.91 1.88 -35.55
C LEU A 688 2.77 0.56 -34.79
N VAL A 689 1.86 0.50 -33.81
CA VAL A 689 1.63 -0.71 -33.02
C VAL A 689 1.07 -1.84 -33.88
N ALA A 690 0.07 -1.56 -34.71
CA ALA A 690 -0.51 -2.55 -35.62
C ALA A 690 0.52 -3.09 -36.63
N TYR A 691 1.46 -2.25 -37.08
CA TYR A 691 2.49 -2.60 -38.05
C TYR A 691 3.71 -3.32 -37.43
N LEU A 692 3.91 -3.21 -36.11
CA LEU A 692 5.06 -3.77 -35.39
C LEU A 692 5.33 -5.26 -35.73
N PRO A 693 4.37 -6.20 -35.61
CA PRO A 693 4.63 -7.63 -35.84
C PRO A 693 4.93 -8.00 -37.30
N PHE A 694 4.59 -7.12 -38.25
CA PHE A 694 4.78 -7.33 -39.69
C PHE A 694 6.01 -6.62 -40.25
N SER A 695 6.72 -5.88 -39.41
CA SER A 695 7.82 -5.02 -39.81
C SER A 695 9.15 -5.51 -39.23
N LYS A 696 10.23 -4.95 -39.75
CA LYS A 696 11.56 -5.12 -39.17
C LYS A 696 11.66 -4.63 -37.72
N MET A 697 10.70 -3.87 -37.17
CA MET A 697 10.68 -3.49 -35.74
C MET A 697 10.41 -4.65 -34.80
N PHE A 698 9.98 -5.81 -35.31
CA PHE A 698 9.77 -6.99 -34.47
C PHE A 698 11.03 -7.42 -33.70
N HIS A 699 12.22 -6.99 -34.14
CA HIS A 699 13.48 -7.16 -33.42
C HIS A 699 13.45 -6.60 -31.99
N ILE A 700 12.61 -5.59 -31.70
CA ILE A 700 12.44 -5.04 -30.33
C ILE A 700 11.97 -6.12 -29.35
N LEU A 701 11.14 -7.08 -29.81
CA LEU A 701 10.66 -8.19 -29.00
C LEU A 701 11.59 -9.40 -29.07
N ILE A 702 12.18 -9.64 -30.24
CA ILE A 702 12.93 -10.88 -30.53
C ILE A 702 14.40 -10.82 -30.10
N ASP A 703 15.11 -9.72 -30.33
CA ASP A 703 16.53 -9.63 -30.03
C ASP A 703 16.85 -9.89 -28.55
N PRO A 704 16.08 -9.35 -27.58
CA PRO A 704 16.26 -9.70 -26.18
C PRO A 704 16.14 -11.20 -25.94
N LEU A 705 15.10 -11.84 -26.50
CA LEU A 705 14.87 -13.29 -26.36
C LEU A 705 16.02 -14.10 -26.96
N VAL A 706 16.50 -13.74 -28.15
CA VAL A 706 17.61 -14.43 -28.82
C VAL A 706 18.92 -14.26 -28.03
N PHE A 707 19.19 -13.08 -27.46
CA PHE A 707 20.40 -12.86 -26.67
C PHE A 707 20.37 -13.62 -25.36
N VAL A 708 19.20 -13.72 -24.74
CA VAL A 708 18.94 -14.56 -23.57
C VAL A 708 19.25 -16.02 -23.92
N VAL A 709 18.67 -16.56 -25.00
CA VAL A 709 18.90 -17.95 -25.43
C VAL A 709 20.38 -18.21 -25.76
N LYS A 710 21.05 -17.30 -26.50
CA LYS A 710 22.47 -17.45 -26.86
C LYS A 710 23.42 -17.38 -25.66
N ALA A 711 23.08 -16.61 -24.63
CA ALA A 711 23.86 -16.56 -23.41
C ALA A 711 23.89 -17.92 -22.72
N PHE A 712 22.79 -18.66 -22.77
CA PHE A 712 22.69 -19.99 -22.15
C PHE A 712 23.20 -21.12 -23.04
N SER A 713 23.21 -20.96 -24.36
CA SER A 713 23.75 -21.98 -25.27
C SER A 713 25.29 -21.98 -25.34
N ARG A 714 25.95 -20.88 -24.95
CA ARG A 714 27.42 -20.73 -25.01
C ARG A 714 28.16 -21.16 -23.73
N GLU A 715 27.46 -21.48 -22.65
CA GLU A 715 28.05 -22.03 -21.41
C GLU A 715 28.08 -23.57 -21.38
N ARG A 716 28.02 -24.24 -22.54
CA ARG A 716 28.34 -25.66 -22.67
C ARG A 716 29.78 -25.86 -23.12
#